data_AF-A0A959S2P8-F1
#
_entry.id   AF-A0A959S2P8-F1
#
_cell.length_a   1.000
_cell.length_b   1.000
_cell.length_c   1.000
_cell.angle_alpha   90.00
_cell.angle_beta   90.00
_cell.angle_gamma   90.00
#
_symmetry.space_group_name_H-M   'P 1'
#
loop_
_entity.id
_entity.type
_entity.pdbx_description
1 polymer ?
#
loop_
_entity_poly.entity_id
_entity_poly.type
_entity_poly.pdbx_seq_one_letter_code
_entity_poly.pdbx_strand_id
1 'polypeptide(L)'
;MKILCTVLLGSMVSASAFGQAALPTGWNFDDLQPDGWTEELSANPGNTRYTNGSVGAACRLDGDDEYVMVHFSDVCGGVTYEIKAQGTASNDIFSIQESVDGTVWTDLRVLMSADIAATANAYVQFTDLPQATSRYIRWYFTEKQSGRNIALDEIELIAQVPTSEEEIGVSSGGDPVVNNSTFVIGNVASTTFTIENVNLAGGDTLTISNMQISGPNASEFTVSGVSTPFDVQAAGTVNFNVDFSTVMTGSRFATLTLTNDDANGDETSFVINLYGIGGSFATEPTAQPDLQIDQPMTYFYEVQLQAPVVAAEKYIVTRGVNTTTLATPVDGETYVKGDYIDANTQVIHVGPAGTFKPKYIVAGTSFYHEAYSVNGPEGYENYLTTNPPTFPIVTPNDHIGNYYDGVDPSSTSFLSDLQTRISQNYDQVFYSNYAPVMIEKFASRDTTGGQTVITGVYSGYKHIYTGPFFYDVLSREHSWPHSWMPTFPDEEGMEYSDLHNLFPAHQDNANAVRSNRPLGEVTSVESTFGDAQYGDNAAGQRVYEPRDQHKGDAARAIFYMAVKWNGTGGSWELPNPIDFIVQYGQDQDVLKQWHWQDPPDAWEIARNDFIESEQGNRNPFVDSVNWVCYIDFETLTYIGEQTTPCTVTPDGIEEQLAGDFSISPNPTDGVAALNLNLKDAQELTINIVDITGRAVSTRAKNFNVGTSREMLDLSNLDAGIYHVVLHGENGRTALKVVLQ
;
A
#
# COMPACT_ATOMS: atom_id res chain seq x y z
N MET A 1 -56.76 -4.41 -16.56
CA MET A 1 -55.94 -4.95 -17.66
C MET A 1 -54.53 -4.41 -17.53
N LYS A 2 -53.65 -5.15 -16.87
CA LYS A 2 -52.21 -5.28 -17.17
C LYS A 2 -51.66 -6.36 -16.23
N ILE A 3 -51.23 -7.42 -16.88
CA ILE A 3 -50.68 -8.66 -16.35
C ILE A 3 -49.24 -8.36 -15.90
N LEU A 4 -48.85 -8.76 -14.68
CA LEU A 4 -47.44 -8.84 -14.31
C LEU A 4 -47.08 -10.33 -14.23
N CYS A 5 -46.20 -10.73 -15.14
CA CYS A 5 -45.64 -12.07 -15.24
C CYS A 5 -44.71 -12.36 -14.06
N THR A 6 -44.91 -13.52 -13.45
CA THR A 6 -43.94 -14.20 -12.61
C THR A 6 -42.76 -14.63 -13.49
N VAL A 7 -41.59 -14.02 -13.29
CA VAL A 7 -40.32 -14.55 -13.80
C VAL A 7 -39.66 -15.28 -12.64
N LEU A 8 -39.61 -16.61 -12.72
CA LEU A 8 -38.72 -17.43 -11.90
C LEU A 8 -37.28 -17.08 -12.31
N LEU A 9 -36.57 -16.27 -11.52
CA LEU A 9 -35.12 -16.26 -11.53
C LEU A 9 -34.66 -17.44 -10.67
N GLY A 10 -34.07 -18.45 -11.29
CA GLY A 10 -33.16 -19.35 -10.59
C GLY A 10 -31.91 -18.56 -10.25
N SER A 11 -31.87 -18.01 -9.05
CA SER A 11 -30.68 -17.44 -8.46
C SER A 11 -29.69 -18.58 -8.19
N MET A 12 -28.71 -18.76 -9.09
CA MET A 12 -27.42 -19.23 -8.63
C MET A 12 -26.84 -18.09 -7.81
N VAL A 13 -27.03 -18.19 -6.49
CA VAL A 13 -26.31 -17.37 -5.52
C VAL A 13 -24.85 -17.77 -5.68
N SER A 14 -24.07 -16.96 -6.37
CA SER A 14 -22.62 -16.94 -6.19
C SER A 14 -22.38 -16.42 -4.78
N ALA A 15 -22.50 -17.30 -3.80
CA ALA A 15 -21.92 -17.05 -2.50
C ALA A 15 -20.41 -16.99 -2.76
N SER A 16 -19.82 -15.83 -2.51
CA SER A 16 -18.39 -15.76 -2.20
C SER A 16 -18.17 -16.73 -1.05
N ALA A 17 -17.69 -17.93 -1.35
CA ALA A 17 -17.29 -18.88 -0.33
C ALA A 17 -16.04 -18.30 0.32
N PHE A 18 -16.21 -17.64 1.47
CA PHE A 18 -15.10 -17.43 2.38
C PHE A 18 -14.50 -18.81 2.68
N GLY A 19 -13.18 -18.95 2.62
CA GLY A 19 -12.51 -20.16 3.08
C GLY A 19 -12.98 -20.51 4.50
N GLN A 20 -13.06 -21.79 4.84
CA GLN A 20 -13.31 -22.23 6.21
C GLN A 20 -11.96 -22.58 6.84
N ALA A 21 -11.75 -22.17 8.09
CA ALA A 21 -10.58 -22.53 8.87
C ALA A 21 -10.70 -23.97 9.42
N ALA A 22 -9.62 -24.74 9.34
CA ALA A 22 -9.48 -26.00 10.07
C ALA A 22 -9.18 -25.70 11.55
N LEU A 23 -9.70 -26.52 12.48
CA LEU A 23 -9.33 -26.43 13.90
C LEU A 23 -8.12 -27.36 14.20
N PRO A 24 -7.19 -26.98 15.10
CA PRO A 24 -7.12 -25.70 15.80
C PRO A 24 -6.70 -24.56 14.86
N THR A 25 -7.19 -23.36 15.13
CA THR A 25 -6.80 -22.14 14.42
C THR A 25 -6.64 -21.01 15.42
N GLY A 26 -5.78 -20.06 15.12
CA GLY A 26 -5.63 -18.87 15.94
C GLY A 26 -5.16 -17.68 15.12
N TRP A 27 -5.30 -16.50 15.70
CA TRP A 27 -4.74 -15.28 15.17
C TRP A 27 -4.29 -14.38 16.31
N ASN A 28 -2.98 -14.13 16.34
CA ASN A 28 -2.31 -13.23 17.28
C ASN A 28 -2.02 -11.86 16.66
N PHE A 29 -2.49 -11.60 15.44
CA PHE A 29 -2.31 -10.32 14.72
C PHE A 29 -0.86 -9.87 14.43
N ASP A 30 0.13 -10.70 14.72
CA ASP A 30 1.54 -10.51 14.33
C ASP A 30 1.79 -10.91 12.86
N ASP A 31 1.04 -11.92 12.41
CA ASP A 31 1.13 -12.48 11.06
C ASP A 31 -0.04 -12.02 10.17
N LEU A 32 0.09 -12.30 8.86
CA LEU A 32 -0.98 -12.09 7.90
C LEU A 32 -2.25 -12.84 8.32
N GLN A 33 -3.40 -12.27 7.96
CA GLN A 33 -4.72 -12.84 8.20
C GLN A 33 -4.79 -14.30 7.71
N PRO A 34 -5.08 -15.28 8.59
CA PRO A 34 -5.19 -16.68 8.18
C PRO A 34 -6.45 -16.95 7.36
N ASP A 35 -6.44 -18.06 6.62
CA ASP A 35 -7.61 -18.50 5.85
C ASP A 35 -8.82 -18.75 6.78
N GLY A 36 -9.99 -18.30 6.34
CA GLY A 36 -11.24 -18.39 7.10
C GLY A 36 -11.42 -17.36 8.20
N TRP A 37 -10.47 -16.43 8.36
CA TRP A 37 -10.63 -15.24 9.18
C TRP A 37 -11.07 -14.07 8.33
N THR A 38 -11.73 -13.11 8.95
CA THR A 38 -12.16 -11.83 8.38
C THR A 38 -12.11 -10.78 9.46
N GLU A 39 -11.83 -9.54 9.09
CA GLU A 39 -12.02 -8.39 9.96
C GLU A 39 -12.76 -7.30 9.21
N GLU A 40 -13.66 -6.63 9.91
CA GLU A 40 -14.33 -5.41 9.45
C GLU A 40 -13.95 -4.32 10.44
N LEU A 41 -12.98 -3.52 10.04
CA LEU A 41 -12.47 -2.40 10.80
C LEU A 41 -12.79 -1.13 9.99
N SER A 42 -13.17 -0.05 10.67
CA SER A 42 -13.61 1.18 10.01
C SER A 42 -12.54 1.72 9.06
N ALA A 43 -12.99 2.48 8.04
CA ALA A 43 -12.26 2.90 6.84
C ALA A 43 -11.03 3.82 7.06
N ASN A 44 -10.42 3.80 8.25
CA ASN A 44 -9.13 4.39 8.55
C ASN A 44 -8.08 3.26 8.65
N PRO A 45 -7.64 2.69 7.50
CA PRO A 45 -6.90 1.42 7.44
C PRO A 45 -5.55 1.45 8.17
N GLY A 46 -5.05 2.64 8.51
CA GLY A 46 -3.70 2.79 9.02
C GLY A 46 -3.49 2.33 10.46
N ASN A 47 -4.48 2.38 11.36
CA ASN A 47 -4.28 2.09 12.79
C ASN A 47 -5.23 0.99 13.27
N THR A 48 -5.28 -0.10 12.52
CA THR A 48 -6.06 -1.32 12.84
C THR A 48 -5.37 -2.22 13.86
N ARG A 49 -4.15 -1.86 14.28
CA ARG A 49 -3.32 -2.65 15.20
C ARG A 49 -2.66 -1.77 16.26
N TYR A 50 -2.61 -2.26 17.50
CA TYR A 50 -1.72 -1.76 18.54
C TYR A 50 -0.36 -2.43 18.42
N THR A 51 0.73 -1.69 18.67
CA THR A 51 2.11 -2.22 18.66
C THR A 51 2.58 -2.74 20.02
N ASN A 52 1.66 -2.82 20.99
CA ASN A 52 1.87 -3.32 22.33
C ASN A 52 0.79 -4.34 22.67
N GLY A 53 0.69 -5.37 21.84
CA GLY A 53 -0.01 -6.61 22.13
C GLY A 53 0.50 -7.29 23.40
N SER A 54 -0.15 -8.37 23.78
CA SER A 54 0.34 -9.32 24.78
C SER A 54 1.68 -9.90 24.33
N VAL A 55 1.75 -10.24 23.04
CA VAL A 55 2.96 -10.50 22.28
C VAL A 55 2.83 -9.71 20.98
N GLY A 56 3.83 -8.86 20.66
CA GLY A 56 3.84 -8.12 19.40
C GLY A 56 2.66 -7.16 19.20
N ALA A 57 1.79 -7.44 18.23
CA ALA A 57 0.67 -6.61 17.81
C ALA A 57 -0.70 -7.14 18.31
N ALA A 58 -1.67 -6.23 18.50
CA ALA A 58 -3.06 -6.61 18.82
C ALA A 58 -4.04 -5.91 17.89
N CYS A 59 -5.16 -6.54 17.55
CA CYS A 59 -6.22 -5.90 16.79
C CYS A 59 -6.84 -4.73 17.57
N ARG A 60 -7.01 -3.60 16.89
CA ARG A 60 -7.68 -2.42 17.43
C ARG A 60 -9.10 -2.34 16.91
N LEU A 61 -10.05 -2.49 17.84
CA LEU A 61 -11.46 -2.21 17.61
C LEU A 61 -11.78 -0.84 18.22
N ASP A 62 -12.06 0.16 17.38
CA ASP A 62 -12.29 1.55 17.74
C ASP A 62 -13.48 2.24 17.04
N GLY A 63 -14.21 1.50 16.21
CA GLY A 63 -15.46 1.88 15.58
C GLY A 63 -16.66 1.13 16.12
N ASP A 64 -17.85 1.69 15.86
CA ASP A 64 -19.11 0.95 16.03
C ASP A 64 -19.17 -0.17 14.99
N ASP A 65 -19.74 -1.31 15.38
CA ASP A 65 -19.98 -2.46 14.52
C ASP A 65 -18.71 -3.13 13.95
N GLU A 66 -17.54 -2.81 14.46
CA GLU A 66 -16.30 -3.46 14.06
C GLU A 66 -16.20 -4.88 14.63
N TYR A 67 -15.60 -5.78 13.86
CA TYR A 67 -15.36 -7.14 14.32
C TYR A 67 -14.10 -7.79 13.74
N VAL A 68 -13.59 -8.76 14.49
CA VAL A 68 -12.83 -9.88 13.96
C VAL A 68 -13.74 -11.10 13.96
N MET A 69 -13.74 -11.89 12.90
CA MET A 69 -14.60 -13.06 12.74
C MET A 69 -13.83 -14.21 12.13
N VAL A 70 -14.11 -15.41 12.61
CA VAL A 70 -13.63 -16.67 12.04
C VAL A 70 -14.81 -17.53 11.62
N HIS A 71 -14.68 -18.15 10.45
CA HIS A 71 -15.57 -19.17 9.92
C HIS A 71 -14.79 -20.50 9.88
N PHE A 72 -15.27 -21.51 10.60
CA PHE A 72 -14.59 -22.79 10.78
C PHE A 72 -15.55 -23.95 10.50
N SER A 73 -15.01 -25.13 10.19
CA SER A 73 -15.81 -26.27 9.70
C SER A 73 -16.25 -27.28 10.74
N ASP A 74 -15.61 -27.30 11.91
CA ASP A 74 -15.63 -28.39 12.89
C ASP A 74 -16.17 -27.93 14.27
N VAL A 75 -16.42 -28.83 15.22
CA VAL A 75 -16.81 -28.48 16.59
C VAL A 75 -15.68 -27.75 17.30
N CYS A 76 -15.93 -26.50 17.67
CA CYS A 76 -15.01 -25.74 18.50
C CYS A 76 -15.07 -26.22 19.96
N GLY A 77 -13.98 -26.82 20.43
CA GLY A 77 -13.81 -27.32 21.80
C GLY A 77 -13.64 -26.24 22.86
N GLY A 78 -13.40 -25.02 22.41
CA GLY A 78 -13.19 -23.87 23.25
C GLY A 78 -12.51 -22.76 22.46
N VAL A 79 -12.81 -21.54 22.85
CA VAL A 79 -12.17 -20.35 22.31
C VAL A 79 -11.53 -19.57 23.45
N THR A 80 -10.26 -19.24 23.28
CA THR A 80 -9.53 -18.30 24.14
C THR A 80 -9.16 -17.06 23.35
N TYR A 81 -9.14 -15.92 24.03
CA TYR A 81 -8.75 -14.65 23.46
C TYR A 81 -8.40 -13.70 24.60
N GLU A 82 -7.56 -12.72 24.32
CA GLU A 82 -7.18 -11.69 25.27
C GLU A 82 -7.76 -10.35 24.85
N ILE A 83 -8.23 -9.56 25.82
CA ILE A 83 -8.55 -8.16 25.57
C ILE A 83 -7.92 -7.23 26.58
N LYS A 84 -7.66 -5.99 26.14
CA LYS A 84 -7.26 -4.88 26.98
C LYS A 84 -8.00 -3.61 26.57
N ALA A 85 -8.64 -2.96 27.53
CA ALA A 85 -9.29 -1.68 27.30
C ALA A 85 -8.27 -0.54 27.15
N GLN A 86 -8.50 0.33 26.17
CA GLN A 86 -7.69 1.52 25.92
C GLN A 86 -8.57 2.76 26.05
N GLY A 87 -8.53 3.43 27.20
CA GLY A 87 -9.35 4.61 27.51
C GLY A 87 -10.36 4.40 28.64
N THR A 88 -11.23 5.38 28.87
CA THR A 88 -12.06 5.46 30.10
C THR A 88 -13.54 5.78 29.84
N ALA A 89 -14.05 5.55 28.62
CA ALA A 89 -15.47 5.77 28.32
C ALA A 89 -16.40 4.88 29.16
N SER A 90 -17.71 5.07 29.02
CA SER A 90 -18.75 4.30 29.72
C SER A 90 -19.96 4.08 28.81
N ASN A 91 -20.71 3.00 29.02
CA ASN A 91 -21.87 2.53 28.23
C ASN A 91 -21.51 1.95 26.85
N ASP A 92 -20.32 1.38 26.74
CA ASP A 92 -19.99 0.52 25.62
C ASP A 92 -20.35 -0.95 25.89
N ILE A 93 -20.45 -1.69 24.80
CA ILE A 93 -20.79 -3.11 24.80
C ILE A 93 -19.89 -3.81 23.80
N PHE A 94 -19.14 -4.81 24.29
CA PHE A 94 -18.36 -5.70 23.45
C PHE A 94 -18.88 -7.12 23.61
N SER A 95 -19.28 -7.73 22.51
CA SER A 95 -19.90 -9.05 22.51
C SER A 95 -19.03 -10.04 21.75
N ILE A 96 -18.93 -11.24 22.31
CA ILE A 96 -18.48 -12.41 21.58
C ILE A 96 -19.73 -13.15 21.17
N GLN A 97 -19.88 -13.34 19.87
CA GLN A 97 -21.09 -13.89 19.29
C GLN A 97 -20.76 -15.12 18.47
N GLU A 98 -21.67 -16.09 18.49
CA GLU A 98 -21.58 -17.31 17.70
C GLU A 98 -22.74 -17.39 16.71
N SER A 99 -22.54 -18.10 15.60
CA SER A 99 -23.58 -18.37 14.61
C SER A 99 -23.36 -19.70 13.91
N VAL A 100 -24.46 -20.32 13.48
CA VAL A 100 -24.45 -21.52 12.63
C VAL A 100 -24.24 -21.16 11.16
N ASP A 101 -24.77 -20.00 10.71
CA ASP A 101 -24.88 -19.63 9.30
C ASP A 101 -24.22 -18.28 8.93
N GLY A 102 -23.66 -17.58 9.91
CA GLY A 102 -23.02 -16.28 9.74
C GLY A 102 -24.01 -15.11 9.59
N THR A 103 -25.32 -15.36 9.66
CA THR A 103 -26.37 -14.35 9.48
C THR A 103 -27.20 -14.14 10.74
N VAL A 104 -27.47 -15.22 11.50
CA VAL A 104 -28.21 -15.17 12.77
C VAL A 104 -27.23 -15.38 13.91
N TRP A 105 -27.06 -14.36 14.74
CA TRP A 105 -26.06 -14.33 15.80
C TRP A 105 -26.68 -14.46 17.19
N THR A 106 -26.03 -15.22 18.05
CA THR A 106 -26.34 -15.31 19.49
C THR A 106 -25.12 -14.93 20.31
N ASP A 107 -25.33 -14.22 21.42
CA ASP A 107 -24.24 -13.83 22.31
C ASP A 107 -23.71 -15.05 23.09
N LEU A 108 -22.43 -15.36 22.88
CA LEU A 108 -21.66 -16.30 23.69
C LEU A 108 -21.23 -15.63 25.00
N ARG A 109 -20.84 -14.34 24.90
CA ARG A 109 -20.50 -13.47 26.02
C ARG A 109 -20.81 -12.03 25.68
N VAL A 110 -21.27 -11.26 26.68
CA VAL A 110 -21.42 -9.80 26.58
C VAL A 110 -20.62 -9.15 27.70
N LEU A 111 -19.68 -8.28 27.35
CA LEU A 111 -18.87 -7.51 28.29
C LEU A 111 -19.43 -6.10 28.44
N MET A 112 -19.88 -5.83 29.66
CA MET A 112 -20.28 -4.53 30.21
C MET A 112 -19.13 -3.53 30.17
N SER A 113 -19.40 -2.21 30.17
CA SER A 113 -18.34 -1.22 30.38
C SER A 113 -17.54 -1.40 31.66
N ALA A 114 -18.15 -1.95 32.72
CA ALA A 114 -17.42 -2.28 33.94
C ALA A 114 -16.45 -3.45 33.75
N ASP A 115 -16.85 -4.46 32.96
CA ASP A 115 -16.03 -5.63 32.64
C ASP A 115 -14.87 -5.23 31.72
N ILE A 116 -15.15 -4.40 30.70
CA ILE A 116 -14.14 -3.85 29.80
C ILE A 116 -13.17 -2.95 30.57
N ALA A 117 -13.66 -2.06 31.43
CA ALA A 117 -12.79 -1.21 32.25
C ALA A 117 -11.86 -2.01 33.19
N ALA A 118 -12.25 -3.22 33.61
CA ALA A 118 -11.42 -4.07 34.46
C ALA A 118 -10.16 -4.59 33.72
N THR A 119 -10.15 -4.60 32.39
CA THR A 119 -9.01 -5.04 31.58
C THR A 119 -8.03 -3.91 31.24
N ALA A 120 -8.22 -2.69 31.74
CA ALA A 120 -7.40 -1.54 31.34
C ALA A 120 -5.90 -1.65 31.70
N ASN A 121 -5.57 -2.41 32.77
CA ASN A 121 -4.20 -2.47 33.30
C ASN A 121 -3.31 -3.53 32.65
N ALA A 122 -3.90 -4.55 32.01
CA ALA A 122 -3.18 -5.67 31.37
C ALA A 122 -4.13 -6.40 30.42
N TYR A 123 -3.57 -7.13 29.45
CA TYR A 123 -4.36 -8.10 28.69
C TYR A 123 -4.94 -9.14 29.65
N VAL A 124 -6.24 -9.38 29.51
CA VAL A 124 -6.98 -10.36 30.30
C VAL A 124 -7.49 -11.42 29.35
N GLN A 125 -7.08 -12.66 29.58
CA GLN A 125 -7.56 -13.81 28.83
C GLN A 125 -8.98 -14.19 29.27
N PHE A 126 -9.83 -14.42 28.28
CA PHE A 126 -11.15 -14.99 28.41
C PHE A 126 -11.17 -16.36 27.76
N THR A 127 -12.09 -17.20 28.23
CA THR A 127 -12.33 -18.53 27.69
C THR A 127 -13.83 -18.72 27.60
N ASP A 128 -14.30 -19.10 26.42
CA ASP A 128 -15.70 -19.38 26.16
C ASP A 128 -15.82 -20.74 25.47
N LEU A 129 -16.98 -21.39 25.62
CA LEU A 129 -17.30 -22.68 25.02
C LEU A 129 -18.48 -22.50 24.07
N PRO A 130 -18.22 -22.47 22.75
CA PRO A 130 -19.28 -22.39 21.74
C PRO A 130 -20.21 -23.61 21.75
N GLN A 131 -21.39 -23.47 21.17
CA GLN A 131 -22.26 -24.60 20.87
C GLN A 131 -21.64 -25.49 19.79
N ALA A 132 -21.89 -26.80 19.87
CA ALA A 132 -21.34 -27.75 18.88
C ALA A 132 -21.76 -27.45 17.43
N THR A 133 -22.93 -26.84 17.24
CA THR A 133 -23.45 -26.44 15.92
C THR A 133 -22.88 -25.12 15.40
N SER A 134 -22.10 -24.38 16.19
CA SER A 134 -21.55 -23.10 15.78
C SER A 134 -20.48 -23.31 14.70
N ARG A 135 -20.47 -22.44 13.70
CA ARG A 135 -19.50 -22.43 12.59
C ARG A 135 -18.88 -21.05 12.38
N TYR A 136 -19.40 -20.03 13.06
CA TYR A 136 -18.87 -18.69 13.07
C TYR A 136 -18.74 -18.19 14.49
N ILE A 137 -17.63 -17.52 14.79
CA ILE A 137 -17.45 -16.73 16.01
C ILE A 137 -16.95 -15.35 15.61
N ARG A 138 -17.50 -14.30 16.22
CA ARG A 138 -17.02 -12.94 16.06
C ARG A 138 -16.83 -12.23 17.39
N TRP A 139 -15.80 -11.40 17.45
CA TRP A 139 -15.51 -10.46 18.50
C TRP A 139 -15.95 -9.08 18.03
N TYR A 140 -17.07 -8.61 18.53
CA TYR A 140 -17.85 -7.54 17.92
C TYR A 140 -18.01 -6.37 18.89
N PHE A 141 -17.59 -5.18 18.45
CA PHE A 141 -17.77 -3.96 19.21
C PHE A 141 -19.18 -3.40 19.00
N THR A 142 -20.14 -4.07 19.64
CA THR A 142 -21.59 -3.85 19.48
C THR A 142 -22.04 -2.41 19.70
N GLU A 143 -21.49 -1.72 20.70
CA GLU A 143 -21.77 -0.31 20.95
C GLU A 143 -20.50 0.35 21.43
N LYS A 144 -19.88 1.19 20.61
CA LYS A 144 -18.63 1.88 20.93
C LYS A 144 -18.91 3.29 21.41
N GLN A 145 -18.21 3.69 22.47
CA GLN A 145 -18.30 5.04 23.03
C GLN A 145 -17.00 5.79 22.78
N SER A 146 -17.10 7.07 22.39
CA SER A 146 -15.91 7.89 22.17
C SER A 146 -15.03 7.96 23.43
N GLY A 147 -13.74 7.70 23.27
CA GLY A 147 -12.77 7.68 24.37
C GLY A 147 -12.49 6.30 24.99
N ARG A 148 -12.99 5.20 24.40
CA ARG A 148 -12.50 3.85 24.69
C ARG A 148 -12.47 2.98 23.44
N ASN A 149 -11.37 2.24 23.29
CA ASN A 149 -11.14 1.24 22.26
C ASN A 149 -10.83 -0.10 22.94
N ILE A 150 -10.87 -1.18 22.16
CA ILE A 150 -10.51 -2.53 22.61
C ILE A 150 -9.30 -3.00 21.82
N ALA A 151 -8.26 -3.43 22.54
CA ALA A 151 -7.19 -4.23 21.97
C ALA A 151 -7.59 -5.70 22.13
N LEU A 152 -7.76 -6.42 21.02
CA LEU A 152 -8.07 -7.85 20.96
C LEU A 152 -6.83 -8.59 20.48
N ASP A 153 -6.48 -9.68 21.16
CA ASP A 153 -5.23 -10.37 20.93
C ASP A 153 -5.33 -11.87 21.25
N GLU A 154 -4.32 -12.64 20.84
CA GLU A 154 -4.10 -14.06 21.21
C GLU A 154 -5.36 -14.92 21.09
N ILE A 155 -6.04 -14.83 19.95
CA ILE A 155 -7.22 -15.64 19.70
C ILE A 155 -6.78 -17.05 19.33
N GLU A 156 -7.29 -18.04 20.04
CA GLU A 156 -7.08 -19.46 19.75
C GLU A 156 -8.41 -20.20 19.87
N LEU A 157 -8.76 -20.91 18.80
CA LEU A 157 -9.84 -21.89 18.77
C LEU A 157 -9.21 -23.26 18.71
N ILE A 158 -9.61 -24.12 19.64
CA ILE A 158 -9.18 -25.51 19.65
C ILE A 158 -10.29 -26.39 19.07
N ALA A 159 -9.89 -27.47 18.41
CA ALA A 159 -10.80 -28.55 18.10
C ALA A 159 -11.38 -29.13 19.41
N GLN A 160 -12.59 -29.67 19.35
CA GLN A 160 -13.13 -30.44 20.46
C GLN A 160 -12.13 -31.49 20.91
N VAL A 161 -11.85 -31.53 22.22
CA VAL A 161 -11.00 -32.59 22.77
C VAL A 161 -11.68 -33.92 22.44
N PRO A 162 -10.95 -34.90 21.87
CA PRO A 162 -11.47 -36.21 21.55
C PRO A 162 -12.33 -36.76 22.69
N THR A 163 -13.57 -37.12 22.38
CA THR A 163 -14.47 -37.76 23.33
C THR A 163 -14.39 -39.27 23.17
N SER A 164 -15.26 -40.03 23.83
CA SER A 164 -15.43 -41.45 23.51
C SER A 164 -16.37 -41.69 22.32
N GLU A 165 -17.08 -40.66 21.86
CA GLU A 165 -18.06 -40.74 20.77
C GLU A 165 -17.34 -40.72 19.41
N GLU A 166 -17.89 -41.35 18.39
CA GLU A 166 -17.35 -41.39 17.03
C GLU A 166 -17.31 -39.99 16.39
N GLU A 167 -16.14 -39.58 15.87
CA GLU A 167 -15.90 -38.25 15.28
C GLU A 167 -15.10 -38.38 13.97
N ILE A 168 -15.58 -37.82 12.87
CA ILE A 168 -14.91 -37.91 11.57
C ILE A 168 -13.87 -36.80 11.35
N GLY A 169 -12.64 -37.20 11.04
CA GLY A 169 -11.62 -36.34 10.44
C GLY A 169 -11.29 -36.81 9.03
N VAL A 170 -10.95 -35.89 8.13
CA VAL A 170 -10.43 -36.23 6.81
C VAL A 170 -9.14 -35.47 6.53
N SER A 171 -8.12 -36.16 6.01
CA SER A 171 -6.85 -35.56 5.62
C SER A 171 -6.36 -36.09 4.26
N SER A 172 -5.44 -35.36 3.64
CA SER A 172 -4.73 -35.78 2.42
C SER A 172 -3.28 -35.34 2.52
N GLY A 173 -2.34 -36.28 2.35
CA GLY A 173 -0.91 -35.97 2.50
C GLY A 173 -0.47 -35.62 3.92
N GLY A 174 -1.36 -35.75 4.91
CA GLY A 174 -1.15 -35.32 6.30
C GLY A 174 -1.78 -33.97 6.62
N ASP A 175 -2.24 -33.23 5.61
CA ASP A 175 -2.93 -31.96 5.80
C ASP A 175 -4.44 -32.19 5.97
N PRO A 176 -5.11 -31.52 6.93
CA PRO A 176 -6.54 -31.67 7.14
C PRO A 176 -7.32 -31.13 5.93
N VAL A 177 -8.34 -31.88 5.53
CA VAL A 177 -9.33 -31.45 4.54
C VAL A 177 -10.51 -30.89 5.32
N VAL A 178 -10.92 -29.68 4.98
CA VAL A 178 -12.00 -28.97 5.65
C VAL A 178 -13.34 -29.42 5.07
N ASN A 179 -14.33 -29.70 5.91
CA ASN A 179 -15.67 -30.11 5.47
C ASN A 179 -16.30 -29.01 4.58
N ASN A 180 -17.02 -29.38 3.52
CA ASN A 180 -17.56 -28.48 2.48
C ASN A 180 -16.53 -27.63 1.70
N SER A 181 -15.22 -27.80 1.93
CA SER A 181 -14.19 -27.08 1.18
C SER A 181 -13.99 -27.65 -0.23
N THR A 182 -13.27 -26.90 -1.06
CA THR A 182 -12.81 -27.38 -2.37
C THR A 182 -11.42 -27.97 -2.24
N PHE A 183 -11.27 -29.24 -2.63
CA PHE A 183 -9.99 -29.91 -2.75
C PHE A 183 -9.54 -29.95 -4.21
N VAL A 184 -8.36 -29.39 -4.49
CA VAL A 184 -7.78 -29.38 -5.83
C VAL A 184 -7.10 -30.72 -6.12
N ILE A 185 -7.72 -31.54 -6.96
CA ILE A 185 -7.13 -32.77 -7.49
C ILE A 185 -6.13 -32.44 -8.61
N GLY A 186 -6.35 -31.34 -9.35
CA GLY A 186 -5.52 -31.00 -10.51
C GLY A 186 -5.66 -32.06 -11.60
N ASN A 187 -4.55 -32.40 -12.27
CA ASN A 187 -4.52 -33.48 -13.27
C ASN A 187 -3.95 -34.80 -12.74
N VAL A 188 -3.93 -34.97 -11.41
CA VAL A 188 -3.42 -36.17 -10.75
C VAL A 188 -4.40 -37.33 -10.94
N ALA A 189 -3.89 -38.49 -11.37
CA ALA A 189 -4.73 -39.64 -11.70
C ALA A 189 -5.39 -40.30 -10.48
N SER A 190 -4.77 -40.23 -9.30
CA SER A 190 -5.27 -40.80 -8.06
C SER A 190 -4.77 -40.01 -6.87
N THR A 191 -5.68 -39.53 -6.04
CA THR A 191 -5.40 -38.82 -4.79
C THR A 191 -5.82 -39.68 -3.61
N THR A 192 -4.94 -39.84 -2.63
CA THR A 192 -5.22 -40.63 -1.42
C THR A 192 -5.75 -39.71 -0.32
N PHE A 193 -6.92 -40.05 0.20
CA PHE A 193 -7.50 -39.44 1.38
C PHE A 193 -7.45 -40.43 2.54
N THR A 194 -7.34 -39.89 3.75
CA THR A 194 -7.39 -40.64 4.99
C THR A 194 -8.62 -40.21 5.74
N ILE A 195 -9.48 -41.17 6.11
CA ILE A 195 -10.53 -40.97 7.10
C ILE A 195 -9.94 -41.34 8.45
N GLU A 196 -10.15 -40.48 9.43
CA GLU A 196 -9.65 -40.61 10.79
C GLU A 196 -10.87 -40.64 11.71
N ASN A 197 -10.90 -41.59 12.66
CA ASN A 197 -11.82 -41.49 13.78
C ASN A 197 -11.05 -40.78 14.90
N VAL A 198 -11.28 -39.48 15.06
CA VAL A 198 -10.44 -38.62 15.90
C VAL A 198 -10.75 -38.72 17.39
N ASN A 199 -11.61 -39.67 17.78
CA ASN A 199 -11.98 -39.92 19.17
C ASN A 199 -10.88 -40.64 19.99
N LEU A 200 -11.14 -40.79 21.30
CA LEU A 200 -10.20 -41.41 22.23
C LEU A 200 -10.01 -42.89 21.95
N ALA A 201 -8.76 -43.37 22.08
CA ALA A 201 -8.44 -44.79 21.94
C ALA A 201 -9.30 -45.66 22.88
N GLY A 202 -10.07 -46.58 22.29
CA GLY A 202 -11.03 -47.44 23.01
C GLY A 202 -12.44 -46.87 23.14
N GLY A 203 -12.73 -45.74 22.49
CA GLY A 203 -14.07 -45.19 22.28
C GLY A 203 -14.87 -45.95 21.21
N ASP A 204 -15.94 -45.31 20.76
CA ASP A 204 -16.90 -45.84 19.80
C ASP A 204 -16.32 -45.88 18.37
N THR A 205 -16.90 -46.75 17.55
CA THR A 205 -16.43 -47.00 16.18
C THR A 205 -17.23 -46.17 15.20
N LEU A 206 -16.55 -45.37 14.39
CA LEU A 206 -17.16 -44.59 13.31
C LEU A 206 -17.51 -45.51 12.13
N THR A 207 -18.75 -45.46 11.65
CA THR A 207 -19.25 -46.20 10.49
C THR A 207 -19.41 -45.27 9.30
N ILE A 208 -18.67 -45.53 8.22
CA ILE A 208 -18.92 -44.89 6.92
C ILE A 208 -19.95 -45.74 6.18
N SER A 209 -21.20 -45.27 6.19
CA SER A 209 -22.34 -45.99 5.61
C SER A 209 -22.39 -45.91 4.08
N ASN A 210 -21.97 -44.79 3.49
CA ASN A 210 -21.98 -44.56 2.05
C ASN A 210 -20.94 -43.53 1.62
N MET A 211 -20.41 -43.69 0.41
CA MET A 211 -19.54 -42.71 -0.24
C MET A 211 -20.06 -42.48 -1.65
N GLN A 212 -20.53 -41.27 -1.93
CA GLN A 212 -21.17 -40.95 -3.19
C GLN A 212 -20.49 -39.76 -3.87
N ILE A 213 -20.15 -39.93 -5.15
CA ILE A 213 -19.73 -38.83 -6.01
C ILE A 213 -20.94 -38.35 -6.81
N SER A 214 -21.15 -37.04 -6.81
CA SER A 214 -22.22 -36.36 -7.53
C SER A 214 -21.70 -35.10 -8.24
N GLY A 215 -22.56 -34.40 -8.97
CA GLY A 215 -22.21 -33.18 -9.69
C GLY A 215 -21.96 -33.36 -11.20
N PRO A 216 -21.60 -32.27 -11.90
CA PRO A 216 -21.56 -32.22 -13.37
C PRO A 216 -20.61 -33.22 -14.02
N ASN A 217 -19.45 -33.47 -13.39
CA ASN A 217 -18.41 -34.37 -13.90
C ASN A 217 -18.26 -35.64 -13.06
N ALA A 218 -19.27 -36.02 -12.28
CA ALA A 218 -19.20 -37.16 -11.37
C ALA A 218 -18.71 -38.46 -12.01
N SER A 219 -19.03 -38.71 -13.28
CA SER A 219 -18.60 -39.91 -14.02
C SER A 219 -17.10 -39.99 -14.29
N GLU A 220 -16.35 -38.91 -14.06
CA GLU A 220 -14.91 -38.80 -14.28
C GLU A 220 -14.11 -39.07 -13.00
N PHE A 221 -14.79 -39.20 -11.86
CA PHE A 221 -14.19 -39.49 -10.56
C PHE A 221 -14.76 -40.81 -10.02
N THR A 222 -13.91 -41.61 -9.40
CA THR A 222 -14.32 -42.87 -8.74
C THR A 222 -13.63 -43.03 -7.40
N VAL A 223 -14.35 -43.59 -6.42
CA VAL A 223 -13.75 -44.01 -5.15
C VAL A 223 -13.20 -45.43 -5.29
N SER A 224 -11.97 -45.66 -4.83
CA SER A 224 -11.34 -46.98 -4.79
C SER A 224 -10.59 -47.20 -3.46
N GLY A 225 -10.11 -48.42 -3.23
CA GLY A 225 -9.42 -48.82 -1.99
C GLY A 225 -10.34 -49.28 -0.85
N VAL A 226 -11.62 -48.89 -0.86
CA VAL A 226 -12.62 -49.27 0.14
C VAL A 226 -13.94 -49.71 -0.50
N SER A 227 -14.81 -50.35 0.28
CA SER A 227 -16.19 -50.68 -0.09
C SER A 227 -17.12 -50.39 1.08
N THR A 228 -18.16 -49.59 0.88
CA THR A 228 -19.11 -49.22 1.94
C THR A 228 -20.21 -50.28 2.15
N PRO A 229 -20.72 -50.44 3.38
CA PRO A 229 -20.27 -49.76 4.60
C PRO A 229 -18.97 -50.34 5.15
N PHE A 230 -18.20 -49.53 5.87
CA PHE A 230 -17.02 -49.99 6.63
C PHE A 230 -16.82 -49.17 7.91
N ASP A 231 -16.02 -49.72 8.81
CA ASP A 231 -15.82 -49.20 10.16
C ASP A 231 -14.39 -48.63 10.32
N VAL A 232 -14.26 -47.50 11.03
CA VAL A 232 -13.01 -46.90 11.45
C VAL A 232 -12.94 -46.99 12.98
N GLN A 233 -12.04 -47.86 13.47
CA GLN A 233 -11.86 -48.07 14.91
C GLN A 233 -11.46 -46.76 15.61
N ALA A 234 -11.77 -46.65 16.89
CA ALA A 234 -11.41 -45.49 17.70
C ALA A 234 -9.91 -45.16 17.65
N ALA A 235 -9.58 -43.88 17.48
CA ALA A 235 -8.22 -43.37 17.20
C ALA A 235 -7.52 -44.06 16.00
N GLY A 236 -8.30 -44.64 15.08
CA GLY A 236 -7.84 -45.38 13.92
C GLY A 236 -8.04 -44.60 12.63
N THR A 237 -7.43 -45.08 11.55
CA THR A 237 -7.51 -44.47 10.23
C THR A 237 -7.79 -45.49 9.14
N VAL A 238 -8.43 -45.06 8.06
CA VAL A 238 -8.67 -45.83 6.84
C VAL A 238 -8.37 -44.97 5.62
N ASN A 239 -7.50 -45.46 4.74
CA ASN A 239 -7.20 -44.77 3.49
C ASN A 239 -8.14 -45.22 2.38
N PHE A 240 -8.54 -44.26 1.55
CA PHE A 240 -9.21 -44.51 0.28
C PHE A 240 -8.63 -43.61 -0.81
N ASN A 241 -8.93 -43.94 -2.06
CA ASN A 241 -8.45 -43.20 -3.21
C ASN A 241 -9.63 -42.56 -3.94
N VAL A 242 -9.43 -41.32 -4.39
CA VAL A 242 -10.27 -40.70 -5.43
C VAL A 242 -9.46 -40.74 -6.72
N ASP A 243 -9.87 -41.61 -7.63
CA ASP A 243 -9.28 -41.72 -8.95
C ASP A 243 -9.98 -40.74 -9.90
N PHE A 244 -9.18 -39.99 -10.66
CA PHE A 244 -9.67 -39.01 -11.62
C PHE A 244 -9.15 -39.34 -13.03
N SER A 245 -10.07 -39.46 -13.98
CA SER A 245 -9.73 -39.75 -15.37
C SER A 245 -10.71 -39.06 -16.32
N THR A 246 -10.20 -38.16 -17.15
CA THR A 246 -10.97 -37.45 -18.16
C THR A 246 -10.24 -37.40 -19.50
N VAL A 247 -11.02 -37.37 -20.59
CA VAL A 247 -10.50 -37.14 -21.95
C VAL A 247 -10.81 -35.73 -22.46
N MET A 248 -11.60 -34.98 -21.69
CA MET A 248 -12.05 -33.64 -22.04
C MET A 248 -11.12 -32.62 -21.37
N THR A 249 -10.80 -31.50 -22.01
CA THR A 249 -9.92 -30.46 -21.44
C THR A 249 -10.66 -29.40 -20.60
N GLY A 250 -10.00 -28.83 -19.59
CA GLY A 250 -10.54 -27.78 -18.72
C GLY A 250 -11.00 -28.28 -17.35
N SER A 251 -11.64 -27.39 -16.59
CA SER A 251 -12.12 -27.62 -15.22
C SER A 251 -13.17 -28.74 -15.15
N ARG A 252 -13.04 -29.59 -14.13
CA ARG A 252 -13.94 -30.71 -13.82
C ARG A 252 -14.35 -30.64 -12.37
N PHE A 253 -15.65 -30.51 -12.14
CA PHE A 253 -16.22 -30.36 -10.81
C PHE A 253 -17.08 -31.57 -10.46
N ALA A 254 -16.84 -32.11 -9.28
CA ALA A 254 -17.67 -33.12 -8.66
C ALA A 254 -17.72 -32.88 -7.14
N THR A 255 -18.64 -33.54 -6.45
CA THR A 255 -18.76 -33.47 -5.00
C THR A 255 -18.75 -34.88 -4.45
N LEU A 256 -17.81 -35.18 -3.55
CA LEU A 256 -17.77 -36.41 -2.77
C LEU A 256 -18.49 -36.18 -1.44
N THR A 257 -19.47 -37.03 -1.14
CA THR A 257 -20.21 -37.02 0.13
C THR A 257 -19.95 -38.34 0.85
N LEU A 258 -19.41 -38.24 2.06
CA LEU A 258 -19.20 -39.34 3.00
C LEU A 258 -20.36 -39.32 4.01
N THR A 259 -21.26 -40.29 3.95
CA THR A 259 -22.34 -40.42 4.93
C THR A 259 -21.86 -41.29 6.07
N ASN A 260 -21.87 -40.75 7.29
CA ASN A 260 -21.33 -41.39 8.48
C ASN A 260 -22.36 -41.35 9.64
N ASP A 261 -22.02 -41.98 10.76
CA ASP A 261 -22.80 -41.99 11.99
C ASP A 261 -22.16 -41.16 13.11
N ASP A 262 -21.36 -40.14 12.76
CA ASP A 262 -20.77 -39.21 13.73
C ASP A 262 -21.82 -38.72 14.74
N ALA A 263 -21.58 -39.07 16.01
CA ALA A 263 -22.56 -39.03 17.08
C ALA A 263 -22.75 -37.63 17.69
N ASN A 264 -21.83 -36.71 17.44
CA ASN A 264 -21.94 -35.33 17.93
C ASN A 264 -23.01 -34.54 17.15
N GLY A 265 -23.50 -35.11 16.03
CA GLY A 265 -24.69 -34.67 15.32
C GLY A 265 -24.47 -33.46 14.42
N ASP A 266 -23.23 -33.02 14.25
CA ASP A 266 -22.84 -31.86 13.47
C ASP A 266 -22.18 -32.24 12.13
N GLU A 267 -21.58 -33.43 12.00
CA GLU A 267 -20.90 -33.89 10.77
C GLU A 267 -21.40 -35.23 10.19
N THR A 268 -22.69 -35.56 10.36
CA THR A 268 -23.33 -36.77 9.78
C THR A 268 -23.18 -36.94 8.25
N SER A 269 -22.70 -35.89 7.57
CA SER A 269 -22.26 -35.90 6.20
C SER A 269 -21.01 -35.04 6.04
N PHE A 270 -19.90 -35.65 5.66
CA PHE A 270 -18.66 -34.94 5.30
C PHE A 270 -18.57 -34.75 3.78
N VAL A 271 -18.42 -33.50 3.33
CA VAL A 271 -18.51 -33.12 1.91
C VAL A 271 -17.18 -32.55 1.43
N ILE A 272 -16.71 -33.03 0.28
CA ILE A 272 -15.50 -32.53 -0.38
C ILE A 272 -15.87 -32.12 -1.81
N ASN A 273 -15.69 -30.85 -2.16
CA ASN A 273 -15.86 -30.37 -3.53
C ASN A 273 -14.57 -30.65 -4.31
N LEU A 274 -14.62 -31.57 -5.27
CA LEU A 274 -13.47 -32.00 -6.05
C LEU A 274 -13.28 -31.08 -7.26
N TYR A 275 -12.09 -30.50 -7.38
CA TYR A 275 -11.68 -29.71 -8.54
C TYR A 275 -10.55 -30.42 -9.30
N GLY A 276 -10.93 -31.13 -10.37
CA GLY A 276 -10.01 -31.75 -11.32
C GLY A 276 -9.75 -30.89 -12.56
N ILE A 277 -8.62 -31.14 -13.23
CA ILE A 277 -8.17 -30.46 -14.45
C ILE A 277 -7.94 -31.49 -15.54
N GLY A 278 -8.75 -31.42 -16.59
CA GLY A 278 -8.50 -32.17 -17.81
C GLY A 278 -7.43 -31.50 -18.67
N GLY A 279 -6.30 -32.18 -18.87
CA GLY A 279 -5.17 -31.61 -19.62
C GLY A 279 -4.26 -30.75 -18.74
N SER A 280 -3.90 -29.56 -19.22
CA SER A 280 -2.90 -28.69 -18.56
C SER A 280 -3.48 -27.49 -17.82
N PHE A 281 -4.63 -26.97 -18.23
CA PHE A 281 -5.19 -25.73 -17.66
C PHE A 281 -6.69 -25.87 -17.41
N ALA A 282 -7.20 -25.01 -16.53
CA ALA A 282 -8.63 -24.85 -16.25
C ALA A 282 -9.42 -24.42 -17.50
N THR A 283 -10.75 -24.39 -17.39
CA THR A 283 -11.61 -23.90 -18.48
C THR A 283 -11.44 -22.39 -18.63
N GLU A 284 -11.03 -21.92 -19.82
CA GLU A 284 -10.88 -20.49 -20.11
C GLU A 284 -12.19 -19.72 -19.83
N PRO A 285 -12.13 -18.55 -19.15
CA PRO A 285 -13.28 -17.67 -19.02
C PRO A 285 -13.83 -17.20 -20.38
N THR A 286 -15.13 -16.95 -20.45
CA THR A 286 -15.78 -16.55 -21.72
C THR A 286 -15.97 -15.04 -21.89
N ALA A 287 -15.73 -14.26 -20.83
CA ALA A 287 -15.95 -12.81 -20.83
C ALA A 287 -14.96 -12.11 -19.90
N GLN A 288 -14.56 -10.89 -20.27
CA GLN A 288 -13.76 -10.00 -19.44
C GLN A 288 -14.64 -9.21 -18.45
N PRO A 289 -14.07 -8.69 -17.35
CA PRO A 289 -14.74 -7.71 -16.52
C PRO A 289 -14.91 -6.36 -17.25
N ASP A 290 -15.75 -5.48 -16.70
CA ASP A 290 -15.71 -4.05 -17.03
C ASP A 290 -14.70 -3.35 -16.11
N LEU A 291 -13.93 -2.41 -16.67
CA LEU A 291 -12.86 -1.70 -15.98
C LEU A 291 -13.11 -0.19 -16.07
N GLN A 292 -13.26 0.45 -14.91
CA GLN A 292 -13.46 1.89 -14.80
C GLN A 292 -12.47 2.48 -13.81
N ILE A 293 -12.07 3.73 -14.04
CA ILE A 293 -11.24 4.49 -13.11
C ILE A 293 -11.91 5.84 -12.85
N ASP A 294 -11.96 6.25 -11.57
CA ASP A 294 -12.51 7.52 -11.11
C ASP A 294 -11.55 8.22 -10.13
N GLN A 295 -11.87 9.49 -9.81
CA GLN A 295 -11.19 10.30 -8.80
C GLN A 295 -9.67 10.47 -9.01
N PRO A 296 -9.18 10.88 -10.20
CA PRO A 296 -7.75 11.11 -10.39
C PRO A 296 -7.27 12.30 -9.55
N MET A 297 -6.56 11.99 -8.48
CA MET A 297 -5.73 12.93 -7.73
C MET A 297 -4.28 12.72 -8.13
N THR A 298 -3.39 13.62 -7.70
CA THR A 298 -1.96 13.49 -7.95
C THR A 298 -1.35 12.27 -7.24
N TYR A 299 -1.96 11.82 -6.14
CA TYR A 299 -1.45 10.76 -5.27
C TYR A 299 -2.36 9.51 -5.19
N PHE A 300 -3.53 9.49 -5.84
CA PHE A 300 -4.34 8.28 -5.97
C PHE A 300 -5.36 8.36 -7.11
N TYR A 301 -5.91 7.20 -7.47
CA TYR A 301 -7.15 7.04 -8.21
C TYR A 301 -7.83 5.74 -7.77
N GLU A 302 -9.12 5.60 -8.03
CA GLU A 302 -9.89 4.39 -7.68
C GLU A 302 -10.15 3.55 -8.93
N VAL A 303 -9.76 2.27 -8.87
CA VAL A 303 -10.08 1.29 -9.92
C VAL A 303 -11.33 0.53 -9.50
N GLN A 304 -12.31 0.49 -10.38
CA GLN A 304 -13.56 -0.24 -10.23
C GLN A 304 -13.61 -1.37 -11.24
N LEU A 305 -13.74 -2.59 -10.74
CA LEU A 305 -13.83 -3.79 -11.55
C LEU A 305 -15.22 -4.40 -11.37
N GLN A 306 -15.97 -4.52 -12.46
CA GLN A 306 -17.30 -5.14 -12.45
C GLN A 306 -17.25 -6.50 -13.13
N ALA A 307 -17.67 -7.55 -12.43
CA ALA A 307 -17.75 -8.89 -12.98
C ALA A 307 -18.73 -8.95 -14.18
N PRO A 308 -18.40 -9.71 -15.24
CA PRO A 308 -19.34 -9.99 -16.31
C PRO A 308 -20.50 -10.87 -15.83
N VAL A 309 -21.55 -10.98 -16.65
CA VAL A 309 -22.74 -11.79 -16.34
C VAL A 309 -22.38 -13.25 -16.01
N VAL A 310 -21.40 -13.82 -16.72
CA VAL A 310 -20.81 -15.11 -16.39
C VAL A 310 -19.45 -14.83 -15.75
N ALA A 311 -19.44 -14.77 -14.42
CA ALA A 311 -18.24 -14.45 -13.66
C ALA A 311 -17.15 -15.52 -13.85
N ALA A 312 -15.91 -15.05 -13.93
CA ALA A 312 -14.73 -15.89 -13.75
C ALA A 312 -14.49 -16.17 -12.26
N GLU A 313 -13.66 -17.15 -11.94
CA GLU A 313 -13.28 -17.48 -10.56
C GLU A 313 -12.51 -16.33 -9.89
N LYS A 314 -11.61 -15.69 -10.64
CA LYS A 314 -10.85 -14.51 -10.18
C LYS A 314 -10.53 -13.58 -11.35
N TYR A 315 -10.03 -12.39 -11.02
CA TYR A 315 -9.59 -11.39 -11.97
C TYR A 315 -8.21 -10.88 -11.61
N ILE A 316 -7.44 -10.51 -12.62
CA ILE A 316 -6.18 -9.77 -12.43
C ILE A 316 -6.26 -8.42 -13.14
N VAL A 317 -5.63 -7.41 -12.55
CA VAL A 317 -5.44 -6.11 -13.21
C VAL A 317 -3.96 -5.81 -13.28
N THR A 318 -3.49 -5.47 -14.47
CA THR A 318 -2.10 -5.07 -14.74
C THR A 318 -2.01 -3.58 -14.97
N ARG A 319 -0.84 -3.01 -14.71
CA ARG A 319 -0.53 -1.59 -14.86
C ARG A 319 0.85 -1.41 -15.50
N GLY A 320 0.93 -0.51 -16.47
CA GLY A 320 2.18 0.06 -16.95
C GLY A 320 2.25 1.56 -16.67
N VAL A 321 3.46 2.05 -16.45
CA VAL A 321 3.76 3.46 -16.18
C VAL A 321 4.42 4.07 -17.42
N ASN A 322 3.83 5.13 -17.96
CA ASN A 322 4.28 5.83 -19.16
C ASN A 322 4.48 4.90 -20.39
N THR A 323 3.76 3.78 -20.43
CA THR A 323 3.81 2.77 -21.50
C THR A 323 2.42 2.28 -21.87
N THR A 324 2.10 2.34 -23.15
CA THR A 324 0.83 1.86 -23.73
C THR A 324 0.84 0.37 -24.02
N THR A 325 2.00 -0.28 -23.97
CA THR A 325 2.18 -1.69 -24.33
C THR A 325 2.40 -2.49 -23.06
N LEU A 326 1.43 -3.35 -22.73
CA LEU A 326 1.48 -4.27 -21.60
C LEU A 326 1.63 -5.71 -22.10
N ALA A 327 2.36 -6.51 -21.33
CA ALA A 327 2.48 -7.93 -21.57
C ALA A 327 1.23 -8.67 -21.07
N THR A 328 0.76 -9.64 -21.85
CA THR A 328 -0.37 -10.49 -21.45
C THR A 328 0.07 -11.53 -20.41
N PRO A 329 -0.76 -11.86 -19.42
CA PRO A 329 -0.51 -12.98 -18.51
C PRO A 329 -0.42 -14.31 -19.27
N VAL A 330 0.29 -15.27 -18.69
CA VAL A 330 0.58 -16.58 -19.30
C VAL A 330 -0.17 -17.69 -18.58
N ASP A 331 -0.82 -18.58 -19.33
CA ASP A 331 -1.52 -19.75 -18.78
C ASP A 331 -0.59 -20.66 -17.98
N GLY A 332 -1.07 -21.14 -16.84
CA GLY A 332 -0.34 -21.98 -15.89
C GLY A 332 0.63 -21.24 -14.97
N GLU A 333 0.87 -19.95 -15.18
CA GLU A 333 1.67 -19.13 -14.26
C GLU A 333 0.75 -18.50 -13.21
N THR A 334 1.13 -18.63 -11.94
CA THR A 334 0.43 -17.97 -10.82
C THR A 334 1.04 -16.60 -10.59
N TYR A 335 0.21 -15.56 -10.64
CA TYR A 335 0.62 -14.20 -10.27
C TYR A 335 0.01 -13.79 -8.94
N VAL A 336 0.80 -13.09 -8.14
CA VAL A 336 0.33 -12.35 -6.97
C VAL A 336 0.50 -10.85 -7.16
N LYS A 337 -0.23 -10.05 -6.37
CA LYS A 337 -0.12 -8.59 -6.41
C LYS A 337 1.34 -8.15 -6.22
N GLY A 338 1.80 -7.22 -7.05
CA GLY A 338 3.16 -6.71 -7.06
C GLY A 338 4.11 -7.39 -8.03
N ASP A 339 3.75 -8.57 -8.56
CA ASP A 339 4.55 -9.28 -9.57
C ASP A 339 4.65 -8.51 -10.89
N TYR A 340 5.70 -8.80 -11.65
CA TYR A 340 5.94 -8.24 -12.97
C TYR A 340 5.83 -9.35 -14.02
N ILE A 341 4.95 -9.18 -15.00
CA ILE A 341 4.85 -10.09 -16.17
C ILE A 341 6.04 -9.87 -17.10
N ASP A 342 6.41 -8.61 -17.29
CA ASP A 342 7.63 -8.18 -17.94
C ASP A 342 8.20 -6.94 -17.21
N ALA A 343 9.25 -6.32 -17.75
CA ALA A 343 9.88 -5.16 -17.12
C ALA A 343 8.96 -3.92 -16.96
N ASN A 344 7.81 -3.86 -17.66
CA ASN A 344 6.94 -2.69 -17.73
C ASN A 344 5.50 -2.97 -17.27
N THR A 345 5.15 -4.23 -16.98
CA THR A 345 3.78 -4.66 -16.70
C THR A 345 3.70 -5.25 -15.30
N GLN A 346 3.21 -4.45 -14.36
CA GLN A 346 3.04 -4.87 -12.96
C GLN A 346 1.61 -5.35 -12.72
N VAL A 347 1.44 -6.43 -11.97
CA VAL A 347 0.16 -6.91 -11.45
C VAL A 347 -0.21 -6.07 -10.22
N ILE A 348 -1.34 -5.36 -10.27
CA ILE A 348 -1.79 -4.46 -9.18
C ILE A 348 -3.02 -4.99 -8.43
N HIS A 349 -3.69 -6.02 -8.97
CA HIS A 349 -4.82 -6.69 -8.34
C HIS A 349 -4.86 -8.17 -8.76
N VAL A 350 -5.19 -9.03 -7.81
CA VAL A 350 -5.52 -10.44 -8.00
C VAL A 350 -6.65 -10.77 -7.02
N GLY A 351 -7.79 -11.25 -7.51
CA GLY A 351 -8.90 -11.62 -6.62
C GLY A 351 -10.28 -11.36 -7.24
N PRO A 352 -11.33 -11.25 -6.42
CA PRO A 352 -12.68 -10.99 -6.91
C PRO A 352 -12.81 -9.59 -7.53
N ALA A 353 -13.93 -9.36 -8.22
CA ALA A 353 -14.32 -8.03 -8.69
C ALA A 353 -14.67 -7.11 -7.50
N GLY A 354 -14.44 -5.81 -7.66
CA GLY A 354 -14.62 -4.82 -6.60
C GLY A 354 -13.89 -3.50 -6.88
N THR A 355 -13.80 -2.65 -5.86
CA THR A 355 -13.10 -1.37 -5.91
C THR A 355 -11.80 -1.45 -5.14
N PHE A 356 -10.71 -0.92 -5.70
CA PHE A 356 -9.42 -0.87 -5.00
C PHE A 356 -8.60 0.36 -5.42
N LYS A 357 -7.62 0.73 -4.58
CA LYS A 357 -6.68 1.83 -4.83
C LYS A 357 -5.28 1.27 -5.10
N PRO A 358 -4.71 1.48 -6.30
CA PRO A 358 -3.34 1.07 -6.57
C PRO A 358 -2.34 1.88 -5.73
N LYS A 359 -1.26 1.23 -5.28
CA LYS A 359 -0.21 1.92 -4.52
C LYS A 359 0.74 2.70 -5.45
N TYR A 360 1.43 3.67 -4.85
CA TYR A 360 2.53 4.41 -5.44
C TYR A 360 2.13 5.20 -6.69
N ILE A 361 1.19 6.13 -6.51
CA ILE A 361 0.72 7.06 -7.54
C ILE A 361 1.41 8.40 -7.32
N VAL A 362 1.86 9.02 -8.41
CA VAL A 362 2.61 10.28 -8.40
C VAL A 362 2.04 11.25 -9.44
N ALA A 363 2.34 12.53 -9.31
CA ALA A 363 1.77 13.59 -10.13
C ALA A 363 2.20 13.50 -11.61
N GLY A 364 1.39 14.05 -12.51
CA GLY A 364 1.70 14.22 -13.93
C GLY A 364 2.06 12.94 -14.69
N THR A 365 1.61 11.77 -14.20
CA THR A 365 2.08 10.46 -14.66
C THR A 365 0.99 9.72 -15.40
N SER A 366 1.34 9.14 -16.54
CA SER A 366 0.42 8.33 -17.35
C SER A 366 0.46 6.88 -16.89
N PHE A 367 -0.70 6.30 -16.59
CA PHE A 367 -0.87 4.89 -16.24
C PHE A 367 -1.79 4.22 -17.25
N TYR A 368 -1.43 3.00 -17.63
CA TYR A 368 -2.22 2.16 -18.54
C TYR A 368 -2.59 0.88 -17.84
N HIS A 369 -3.85 0.49 -17.92
CA HIS A 369 -4.37 -0.68 -17.22
C HIS A 369 -5.01 -1.66 -18.18
N GLU A 370 -4.89 -2.94 -17.87
CA GLU A 370 -5.62 -4.02 -18.51
C GLU A 370 -6.19 -4.95 -17.42
N ALA A 371 -7.41 -5.46 -17.62
CA ALA A 371 -7.99 -6.44 -16.71
C ALA A 371 -8.28 -7.76 -17.44
N TYR A 372 -8.03 -8.87 -16.75
CA TYR A 372 -8.16 -10.21 -17.30
C TYR A 372 -9.00 -11.08 -16.36
N SER A 373 -9.98 -11.78 -16.93
CA SER A 373 -10.67 -12.89 -16.29
C SER A 373 -9.77 -14.12 -16.23
N VAL A 374 -9.83 -14.85 -15.10
CA VAL A 374 -9.02 -16.05 -14.87
C VAL A 374 -9.86 -17.12 -14.19
N ASN A 375 -9.75 -18.35 -14.68
CA ASN A 375 -10.23 -19.54 -13.98
C ASN A 375 -9.04 -20.45 -13.67
N GLY A 376 -9.14 -21.19 -12.58
CA GLY A 376 -8.20 -22.24 -12.23
C GLY A 376 -7.49 -22.00 -10.90
N PRO A 377 -7.17 -23.10 -10.19
CA PRO A 377 -6.27 -23.07 -9.04
C PRO A 377 -4.83 -22.83 -9.49
N GLU A 378 -3.96 -22.56 -8.52
CA GLU A 378 -2.53 -22.31 -8.76
C GLU A 378 -1.86 -23.40 -9.59
N GLY A 379 -1.09 -22.96 -10.59
CA GLY A 379 -0.40 -23.83 -11.55
C GLY A 379 -1.28 -24.37 -12.68
N TYR A 380 -2.59 -24.07 -12.65
CA TYR A 380 -3.55 -24.50 -13.67
C TYR A 380 -4.38 -23.33 -14.22
N GLU A 381 -4.01 -22.08 -13.89
CA GLU A 381 -4.71 -20.89 -14.36
C GLU A 381 -4.83 -20.85 -15.88
N ASN A 382 -6.01 -20.42 -16.34
CA ASN A 382 -6.30 -20.15 -17.74
C ASN A 382 -6.84 -18.72 -17.86
N TYR A 383 -6.08 -17.87 -18.54
CA TYR A 383 -6.35 -16.44 -18.69
C TYR A 383 -7.08 -16.18 -20.00
N LEU A 384 -8.21 -15.49 -19.94
CA LEU A 384 -8.79 -14.95 -21.16
C LEU A 384 -7.91 -13.79 -21.65
N THR A 385 -7.02 -14.04 -22.60
CA THR A 385 -6.04 -13.03 -23.08
C THR A 385 -6.56 -12.18 -24.24
N THR A 386 -7.70 -12.55 -24.82
CA THR A 386 -8.26 -11.80 -25.95
C THR A 386 -9.03 -10.56 -25.49
N ASN A 387 -8.80 -9.44 -26.19
CA ASN A 387 -9.50 -8.15 -26.02
C ASN A 387 -9.71 -7.74 -24.54
N PRO A 388 -8.65 -7.66 -23.72
CA PRO A 388 -8.79 -7.16 -22.35
C PRO A 388 -9.33 -5.72 -22.37
N PRO A 389 -10.24 -5.34 -21.46
CA PRO A 389 -10.61 -3.94 -21.26
C PRO A 389 -9.36 -3.15 -20.89
N THR A 390 -9.16 -2.02 -21.56
CA THR A 390 -8.03 -1.13 -21.32
C THR A 390 -8.50 0.20 -20.79
N PHE A 391 -7.83 0.75 -19.78
CA PHE A 391 -8.13 2.09 -19.28
C PHE A 391 -6.85 2.92 -19.07
N PRO A 392 -6.59 3.93 -19.93
CA PRO A 392 -5.52 4.89 -19.70
C PRO A 392 -5.98 6.01 -18.75
N ILE A 393 -5.09 6.47 -17.88
CA ILE A 393 -5.32 7.63 -17.01
C ILE A 393 -4.04 8.45 -16.87
N VAL A 394 -4.18 9.76 -16.72
CA VAL A 394 -3.07 10.67 -16.42
C VAL A 394 -3.43 11.39 -15.12
N THR A 395 -2.56 11.29 -14.12
CA THR A 395 -2.74 12.03 -12.88
C THR A 395 -2.51 13.53 -13.13
N PRO A 396 -3.21 14.43 -12.41
CA PRO A 396 -2.96 15.86 -12.50
C PRO A 396 -1.50 16.21 -12.16
N ASN A 397 -1.02 17.36 -12.64
CA ASN A 397 0.34 17.83 -12.33
C ASN A 397 0.45 18.42 -10.92
N ASP A 398 -0.65 18.95 -10.38
CA ASP A 398 -0.76 19.52 -9.04
C ASP A 398 -2.24 19.53 -8.60
N HIS A 399 -2.49 19.81 -7.33
CA HIS A 399 -3.83 20.07 -6.79
C HIS A 399 -3.87 21.34 -5.91
N ILE A 400 -3.13 22.39 -6.30
CA ILE A 400 -2.98 23.62 -5.49
C ILE A 400 -4.29 24.43 -5.43
N GLY A 401 -5.03 24.48 -6.55
CA GLY A 401 -6.25 25.26 -6.68
C GLY A 401 -6.04 26.74 -6.28
N ASN A 402 -6.89 27.24 -5.38
CA ASN A 402 -6.83 28.61 -4.87
C ASN A 402 -6.17 28.69 -3.48
N TYR A 403 -5.32 27.71 -3.12
CA TYR A 403 -4.77 27.62 -1.77
C TYR A 403 -4.08 28.93 -1.37
N TYR A 404 -3.28 29.56 -2.23
CA TYR A 404 -2.47 30.74 -1.90
C TYR A 404 -3.15 32.09 -2.17
N ASP A 405 -4.48 32.14 -2.32
CA ASP A 405 -5.20 33.39 -2.55
C ASP A 405 -4.87 34.44 -1.47
N GLY A 406 -4.35 35.60 -1.89
CA GLY A 406 -3.99 36.71 -1.02
C GLY A 406 -2.54 36.72 -0.51
N VAL A 407 -1.73 35.71 -0.84
CA VAL A 407 -0.28 35.73 -0.59
C VAL A 407 0.43 36.40 -1.76
N ASP A 408 1.12 37.52 -1.51
CA ASP A 408 1.87 38.26 -2.53
C ASP A 408 3.37 38.29 -2.16
N PRO A 409 4.25 37.60 -2.92
CA PRO A 409 5.69 37.57 -2.65
C PRO A 409 6.39 38.92 -2.78
N SER A 410 5.79 39.89 -3.47
CA SER A 410 6.35 41.24 -3.58
C SER A 410 6.03 42.15 -2.39
N SER A 411 5.11 41.73 -1.52
CA SER A 411 4.69 42.51 -0.36
C SER A 411 5.66 42.35 0.82
N THR A 412 5.87 43.42 1.58
CA THR A 412 6.60 43.34 2.86
C THR A 412 5.90 42.47 3.91
N SER A 413 4.61 42.17 3.73
CA SER A 413 3.85 41.25 4.57
C SER A 413 3.94 39.79 4.11
N PHE A 414 4.65 39.49 3.01
CA PHE A 414 4.71 38.16 2.41
C PHE A 414 4.95 37.05 3.43
N LEU A 415 6.00 37.18 4.25
CA LEU A 415 6.37 36.15 5.21
C LEU A 415 5.27 35.89 6.25
N SER A 416 4.64 36.95 6.78
CA SER A 416 3.54 36.81 7.76
C SER A 416 2.26 36.28 7.13
N ASP A 417 1.96 36.69 5.89
CA ASP A 417 0.78 36.24 5.15
C ASP A 417 0.92 34.76 4.78
N LEU A 418 2.12 34.37 4.33
CA LEU A 418 2.48 32.99 4.04
C LEU A 418 2.38 32.12 5.28
N GLN A 419 3.03 32.50 6.39
CA GLN A 419 2.97 31.75 7.65
C GLN A 419 1.54 31.58 8.14
N THR A 420 0.76 32.67 8.11
CA THR A 420 -0.66 32.65 8.47
C THR A 420 -1.39 31.65 7.59
N ARG A 421 -1.15 31.68 6.28
CA ARG A 421 -1.86 30.82 5.34
C ARG A 421 -1.57 29.34 5.56
N ILE A 422 -0.30 28.96 5.69
CA ILE A 422 0.09 27.56 5.91
C ILE A 422 -0.23 27.06 7.32
N SER A 423 -0.63 27.96 8.23
CA SER A 423 -1.06 27.60 9.59
C SER A 423 -2.57 27.52 9.78
N GLN A 424 -3.35 27.96 8.80
CA GLN A 424 -4.80 27.87 8.84
C GLN A 424 -5.28 26.43 8.56
N ASN A 425 -6.33 26.01 9.27
CA ASN A 425 -6.98 24.70 9.11
C ASN A 425 -6.01 23.52 9.26
N TYR A 426 -4.97 23.67 10.09
CA TYR A 426 -4.03 22.60 10.38
C TYR A 426 -4.67 21.52 11.27
N ASP A 427 -4.68 20.29 10.80
CA ASP A 427 -5.10 19.11 11.53
C ASP A 427 -3.88 18.25 11.89
N GLN A 428 -3.71 17.98 13.19
CA GLN A 428 -2.58 17.20 13.67
C GLN A 428 -2.80 15.70 13.39
N VAL A 429 -1.90 15.11 12.62
CA VAL A 429 -1.71 13.65 12.59
C VAL A 429 -0.68 13.31 13.66
N PHE A 430 -1.08 12.53 14.68
CA PHE A 430 -0.16 12.14 15.76
C PHE A 430 1.08 11.43 15.22
N TYR A 431 2.22 11.60 15.89
CA TYR A 431 3.50 10.99 15.48
C TYR A 431 3.43 9.46 15.34
N SER A 432 2.63 8.79 16.19
CA SER A 432 2.34 7.36 16.10
C SER A 432 1.56 6.95 14.84
N ASN A 433 0.82 7.88 14.23
CA ASN A 433 0.05 7.66 13.01
C ASN A 433 0.85 7.90 11.72
N TYR A 434 2.13 8.22 11.79
CA TYR A 434 2.96 8.43 10.60
C TYR A 434 2.94 7.22 9.65
N ALA A 435 3.20 6.01 10.13
CA ALA A 435 3.19 4.83 9.28
C ALA A 435 1.80 4.44 8.75
N PRO A 436 0.75 4.40 9.60
CA PRO A 436 -0.65 4.30 9.20
C PRO A 436 -1.06 5.19 8.02
N VAL A 437 -0.50 6.41 7.97
CA VAL A 437 -0.86 7.44 7.01
C VAL A 437 0.14 7.49 5.86
N MET A 438 1.38 7.91 6.13
CA MET A 438 2.39 8.15 5.11
C MET A 438 2.92 6.88 4.47
N ILE A 439 3.14 5.81 5.25
CA ILE A 439 3.75 4.60 4.70
C ILE A 439 2.72 3.78 3.95
N GLU A 440 1.62 3.44 4.62
CA GLU A 440 0.62 2.54 4.06
C GLU A 440 -0.12 3.15 2.87
N LYS A 441 -0.58 4.40 3.01
CA LYS A 441 -1.43 5.05 2.00
C LYS A 441 -0.64 5.71 0.86
N PHE A 442 0.65 6.02 1.05
CA PHE A 442 1.41 6.83 0.08
C PHE A 442 2.80 6.26 -0.30
N ALA A 443 3.72 6.13 0.66
CA ALA A 443 5.14 5.91 0.38
C ALA A 443 5.50 4.46 0.04
N SER A 444 4.66 3.50 0.42
CA SER A 444 4.88 2.08 0.13
C SER A 444 4.44 1.71 -1.29
N ARG A 445 5.14 0.73 -1.89
CA ARG A 445 4.79 0.19 -3.22
C ARG A 445 4.81 -1.32 -3.22
N ASP A 446 3.93 -1.93 -3.99
CA ASP A 446 3.91 -3.39 -4.16
C ASP A 446 5.16 -3.86 -4.92
N THR A 447 5.65 -5.04 -4.56
CA THR A 447 6.79 -5.73 -5.19
C THR A 447 6.50 -7.23 -5.28
N THR A 448 7.33 -7.97 -6.01
CA THR A 448 7.15 -9.40 -6.30
C THR A 448 6.89 -10.27 -5.05
N GLY A 449 6.07 -11.30 -5.21
CA GLY A 449 5.75 -12.26 -4.16
C GLY A 449 4.76 -11.73 -3.12
N GLY A 450 3.86 -10.82 -3.51
CA GLY A 450 2.84 -10.26 -2.60
C GLY A 450 3.40 -9.28 -1.57
N GLN A 451 4.66 -8.89 -1.72
CA GLN A 451 5.37 -8.07 -0.74
C GLN A 451 5.17 -6.58 -1.02
N THR A 452 5.41 -5.76 0.00
CA THR A 452 5.46 -4.30 -0.10
C THR A 452 6.87 -3.81 0.21
N VAL A 453 7.31 -2.73 -0.42
CA VAL A 453 8.64 -2.13 -0.20
C VAL A 453 8.54 -0.62 0.05
N ILE A 454 9.39 -0.12 0.94
CA ILE A 454 9.60 1.31 1.23
C ILE A 454 11.00 1.69 0.80
N THR A 455 11.19 2.94 0.37
CA THR A 455 12.52 3.50 0.06
C THR A 455 12.89 4.55 1.09
N GLY A 456 14.03 4.37 1.77
CA GLY A 456 14.60 5.35 2.68
C GLY A 456 15.13 6.56 1.89
N VAL A 457 14.65 7.76 2.22
CA VAL A 457 14.81 8.94 1.35
C VAL A 457 16.24 9.44 1.27
N TYR A 458 17.03 9.30 2.35
CA TYR A 458 18.42 9.77 2.36
C TYR A 458 19.35 8.89 1.55
N SER A 459 19.23 7.57 1.65
CA SER A 459 20.22 6.64 1.09
C SER A 459 19.75 5.88 -0.15
N GLY A 460 18.44 5.87 -0.43
CA GLY A 460 17.84 4.99 -1.43
C GLY A 460 17.70 3.53 -0.98
N TYR A 461 17.98 3.24 0.30
CA TYR A 461 17.83 1.90 0.86
C TYR A 461 16.39 1.39 0.71
N LYS A 462 16.23 0.16 0.21
CA LYS A 462 14.91 -0.47 0.02
C LYS A 462 14.67 -1.49 1.13
N HIS A 463 13.55 -1.35 1.83
CA HIS A 463 13.15 -2.23 2.92
C HIS A 463 11.84 -2.92 2.57
N ILE A 464 11.80 -4.26 2.66
CA ILE A 464 10.53 -5.00 2.59
C ILE A 464 9.73 -4.67 3.83
N TYR A 465 8.56 -4.08 3.63
CA TYR A 465 7.69 -3.64 4.69
C TYR A 465 6.61 -4.68 4.94
N THR A 466 6.72 -5.33 6.10
CA THR A 466 5.67 -6.08 6.76
C THR A 466 5.29 -5.24 7.96
N GLY A 467 4.16 -4.53 7.89
CA GLY A 467 3.73 -3.69 9.00
C GLY A 467 3.58 -4.49 10.31
N PRO A 468 3.45 -3.80 11.46
CA PRO A 468 3.48 -2.36 11.60
C PRO A 468 4.90 -1.77 11.54
N PHE A 469 5.01 -0.44 11.47
CA PHE A 469 6.31 0.23 11.41
C PHE A 469 7.01 0.23 12.76
N PHE A 470 8.16 -0.46 12.82
CA PHE A 470 9.01 -0.49 14.00
C PHE A 470 10.22 0.44 13.82
N TYR A 471 10.69 0.99 14.94
CA TYR A 471 11.94 1.78 14.99
C TYR A 471 13.14 0.84 15.10
N ASP A 472 13.32 -0.01 14.09
CA ASP A 472 14.38 -1.02 14.03
C ASP A 472 15.28 -0.80 12.81
N VAL A 473 14.75 -1.07 11.61
CA VAL A 473 15.42 -0.89 10.33
C VAL A 473 15.09 0.48 9.76
N LEU A 474 13.83 0.90 9.88
CA LEU A 474 13.37 2.22 9.45
C LEU A 474 13.08 3.13 10.64
N SER A 475 13.19 4.42 10.39
CA SER A 475 12.76 5.45 11.34
C SER A 475 12.07 6.60 10.65
N ARG A 476 11.36 7.37 11.48
CA ARG A 476 10.76 8.66 11.16
C ARG A 476 11.85 9.71 11.31
N GLU A 477 12.48 10.03 10.20
CA GLU A 477 13.48 11.07 10.11
C GLU A 477 12.82 12.44 10.20
N HIS A 478 13.29 13.29 11.11
CA HIS A 478 12.94 14.71 11.15
C HIS A 478 13.96 15.51 10.34
N SER A 479 13.60 15.95 9.13
CA SER A 479 14.49 16.76 8.29
C SER A 479 14.92 18.07 8.95
N TRP A 480 14.06 18.70 9.75
CA TRP A 480 14.41 19.64 10.81
C TRP A 480 14.54 18.85 12.12
N PRO A 481 15.76 18.56 12.62
CA PRO A 481 15.98 17.70 13.78
C PRO A 481 15.20 18.13 15.02
N HIS A 482 14.68 17.17 15.77
CA HIS A 482 13.96 17.42 17.03
C HIS A 482 14.75 18.31 18.00
N SER A 483 16.06 18.09 18.13
CA SER A 483 16.92 18.90 18.99
C SER A 483 17.06 20.37 18.56
N TRP A 484 16.68 20.72 17.33
CA TRP A 484 16.69 22.10 16.84
C TRP A 484 15.37 22.81 17.13
N MET A 485 14.30 22.09 17.48
CA MET A 485 12.99 22.68 17.75
C MET A 485 13.07 23.50 19.06
N PRO A 486 12.60 24.75 19.08
CA PRO A 486 12.55 25.56 20.31
C PRO A 486 11.69 24.96 21.43
N THR A 487 10.83 24.01 21.10
CA THR A 487 10.00 23.24 22.04
C THR A 487 10.69 22.01 22.61
N PHE A 488 11.92 21.68 22.18
CA PHE A 488 12.69 20.56 22.70
C PHE A 488 12.77 20.58 24.24
N PRO A 489 12.51 19.44 24.93
CA PRO A 489 12.39 18.08 24.41
C PRO A 489 10.95 17.58 24.18
N ASP A 490 9.97 18.45 23.90
CA ASP A 490 8.56 18.05 23.76
C ASP A 490 8.28 17.16 22.53
N GLU A 491 7.81 15.94 22.75
CA GLU A 491 7.50 14.95 21.69
C GLU A 491 5.99 14.85 21.39
N GLU A 492 5.15 15.67 22.03
CA GLU A 492 3.70 15.70 21.82
C GLU A 492 3.26 16.91 20.96
N GLY A 493 4.21 17.79 20.63
CA GLY A 493 4.00 19.01 19.85
C GLY A 493 3.45 18.74 18.44
N MET A 494 2.69 19.71 17.93
CA MET A 494 2.16 19.65 16.56
C MET A 494 3.30 19.74 15.53
N GLU A 495 4.34 20.51 15.83
CA GLU A 495 5.57 20.65 15.06
C GLU A 495 6.40 19.36 15.03
N TYR A 496 6.34 18.57 16.09
CA TYR A 496 7.05 17.30 16.19
C TYR A 496 6.45 16.23 15.26
N SER A 497 5.15 16.35 14.98
CA SER A 497 4.37 15.38 14.21
C SER A 497 3.98 15.87 12.80
N ASP A 498 4.48 17.04 12.38
CA ASP A 498 4.22 17.60 11.05
C ASP A 498 4.79 16.70 9.94
N LEU A 499 3.91 16.17 9.09
CA LEU A 499 4.28 15.21 8.06
C LEU A 499 5.16 15.84 6.99
N HIS A 500 5.15 17.15 6.78
CA HIS A 500 6.09 17.79 5.84
C HIS A 500 7.55 17.65 6.28
N ASN A 501 7.79 17.38 7.57
CA ASN A 501 9.12 17.19 8.14
C ASN A 501 9.54 15.73 8.30
N LEU A 502 8.60 14.79 8.21
CA LEU A 502 8.82 13.38 8.51
C LEU A 502 9.03 12.53 7.25
N PHE A 503 10.14 11.81 7.21
CA PHE A 503 10.48 10.93 6.09
C PHE A 503 10.93 9.54 6.56
N PRO A 504 10.75 8.47 5.76
CA PRO A 504 11.33 7.19 6.10
C PRO A 504 12.84 7.23 5.82
N ALA A 505 13.66 6.87 6.81
CA ALA A 505 15.09 6.69 6.63
C ALA A 505 15.54 5.37 7.28
N HIS A 506 16.68 4.83 6.85
CA HIS A 506 17.27 3.71 7.56
C HIS A 506 17.78 4.19 8.92
N GLN A 507 17.36 3.53 9.99
CA GLN A 507 17.62 3.98 11.35
C GLN A 507 19.12 4.07 11.64
N ASP A 508 19.84 2.94 11.63
CA ASP A 508 21.22 2.93 12.11
C ASP A 508 22.23 3.56 11.16
N ASN A 509 22.05 3.40 9.85
CA ASN A 509 23.04 3.77 8.85
C ASN A 509 22.78 5.10 8.14
N ALA A 510 21.59 5.70 8.32
CA ALA A 510 21.27 7.02 7.76
C ALA A 510 20.87 8.00 8.87
N ASN A 511 19.74 7.78 9.56
CA ASN A 511 19.23 8.69 10.59
C ASN A 511 20.23 8.86 11.75
N ALA A 512 20.64 7.77 12.39
CA ALA A 512 21.57 7.82 13.52
C ALA A 512 22.95 8.40 13.12
N VAL A 513 23.39 8.17 11.87
CA VAL A 513 24.63 8.75 11.33
C VAL A 513 24.48 10.26 11.12
N ARG A 514 23.36 10.72 10.55
CA ARG A 514 23.05 12.15 10.41
C ARG A 514 23.03 12.83 11.78
N SER A 515 22.32 12.25 12.74
CA SER A 515 22.05 12.85 14.05
C SER A 515 21.41 14.24 13.87
N ASN A 516 21.88 15.26 14.60
CA ASN A 516 21.42 16.63 14.48
C ASN A 516 22.35 17.53 13.65
N ARG A 517 23.20 16.94 12.81
CA ARG A 517 24.21 17.71 12.06
C ARG A 517 23.58 18.44 10.88
N PRO A 518 24.15 19.60 10.49
CA PRO A 518 23.66 20.32 9.34
C PRO A 518 23.85 19.49 8.07
N LEU A 519 22.92 19.70 7.15
CA LEU A 519 23.00 19.19 5.80
C LEU A 519 24.03 20.02 5.02
N GLY A 520 24.90 19.35 4.26
CA GLY A 520 25.84 20.04 3.38
C GLY A 520 26.68 19.11 2.51
N GLU A 521 27.39 19.71 1.55
CA GLU A 521 28.24 19.01 0.59
C GLU A 521 29.50 18.43 1.27
N VAL A 522 29.65 17.10 1.19
CA VAL A 522 30.79 16.36 1.74
C VAL A 522 31.95 16.40 0.74
N THR A 523 33.08 16.96 1.16
CA THR A 523 34.31 16.98 0.35
C THR A 523 35.33 15.93 0.80
N SER A 524 35.26 15.52 2.07
CA SER A 524 36.08 14.46 2.65
C SER A 524 35.17 13.45 3.33
N VAL A 525 34.86 12.37 2.62
CA VAL A 525 33.96 11.30 3.06
C VAL A 525 34.55 10.50 4.22
N GLU A 526 33.79 10.36 5.30
CA GLU A 526 34.10 9.46 6.42
C GLU A 526 33.33 8.14 6.32
N SER A 527 32.04 8.20 5.97
CA SER A 527 31.23 7.01 5.72
C SER A 527 30.17 7.26 4.65
N THR A 528 29.67 6.16 4.08
CA THR A 528 28.61 6.17 3.06
C THR A 528 27.59 5.09 3.38
N PHE A 529 26.33 5.34 3.08
CA PHE A 529 25.29 4.32 3.11
C PHE A 529 24.32 4.54 1.95
N GLY A 530 24.25 3.58 1.03
CA GLY A 530 23.64 3.82 -0.28
C GLY A 530 24.31 5.01 -0.95
N ASP A 531 23.50 5.96 -1.40
CA ASP A 531 23.98 7.19 -2.04
C ASP A 531 24.21 8.35 -1.05
N ALA A 532 23.93 8.15 0.25
CA ALA A 532 24.17 9.15 1.28
C ALA A 532 25.64 9.14 1.76
N GLN A 533 26.14 10.31 2.14
CA GLN A 533 27.49 10.50 2.65
C GLN A 533 27.49 11.24 3.99
N TYR A 534 28.50 10.93 4.80
CA TYR A 534 28.80 11.62 6.04
C TYR A 534 30.29 11.93 6.06
N GLY A 535 30.65 13.18 6.38
CA GLY A 535 32.04 13.61 6.33
C GLY A 535 32.20 15.12 6.45
N ASP A 536 33.39 15.62 6.16
CA ASP A 536 33.72 17.03 6.29
C ASP A 536 33.45 17.82 5.00
N ASN A 537 32.80 18.98 5.15
CA ASN A 537 32.63 19.95 4.06
C ASN A 537 33.95 20.69 3.76
N ALA A 538 33.92 21.59 2.77
CA ALA A 538 35.09 22.36 2.36
C ALA A 538 35.68 23.25 3.47
N ALA A 539 34.88 23.60 4.48
CA ALA A 539 35.31 24.36 5.66
C ALA A 539 35.84 23.48 6.80
N GLY A 540 35.88 22.16 6.63
CA GLY A 540 36.28 21.20 7.67
C GLY A 540 35.23 20.98 8.76
N GLN A 541 33.96 21.31 8.48
CA GLN A 541 32.83 21.08 9.38
C GLN A 541 32.15 19.76 9.04
N ARG A 542 31.68 19.04 10.07
CA ARG A 542 31.05 17.74 9.90
C ARG A 542 29.60 17.88 9.45
N VAL A 543 29.29 17.41 8.24
CA VAL A 543 27.98 17.50 7.61
C VAL A 543 27.45 16.13 7.19
N TYR A 544 26.16 16.08 6.86
CA TYR A 544 25.52 14.94 6.24
C TYR A 544 24.98 15.33 4.87
N GLU A 545 25.20 14.49 3.86
CA GLU A 545 24.76 14.70 2.49
C GLU A 545 23.81 13.56 2.09
N PRO A 546 22.50 13.81 1.95
CA PRO A 546 21.59 12.82 1.41
C PRO A 546 21.86 12.61 -0.09
N ARG A 547 21.31 11.54 -0.66
CA ARG A 547 21.34 11.29 -2.10
C ARG A 547 20.83 12.51 -2.89
N ASP A 548 21.37 12.71 -4.10
CA ASP A 548 21.08 13.90 -4.90
C ASP A 548 19.59 14.16 -5.11
N GLN A 549 18.79 13.11 -5.33
CA GLN A 549 17.33 13.17 -5.54
C GLN A 549 16.50 13.48 -4.27
N HIS A 550 17.15 13.88 -3.17
CA HIS A 550 16.46 14.27 -1.93
C HIS A 550 17.03 15.55 -1.33
N LYS A 551 18.03 16.15 -1.98
CA LYS A 551 18.67 17.37 -1.49
C LYS A 551 17.68 18.54 -1.48
N GLY A 552 16.87 18.66 -2.52
CA GLY A 552 15.83 19.67 -2.65
C GLY A 552 14.67 19.44 -1.70
N ASP A 553 14.20 18.19 -1.60
CA ASP A 553 13.12 17.81 -0.67
C ASP A 553 13.47 18.19 0.78
N ALA A 554 14.67 17.83 1.22
CA ALA A 554 15.14 18.12 2.57
C ALA A 554 15.29 19.62 2.82
N ALA A 555 15.79 20.37 1.83
CA ALA A 555 15.87 21.83 1.90
C ALA A 555 14.49 22.48 2.04
N ARG A 556 13.52 22.08 1.20
CA ARG A 556 12.14 22.58 1.25
C ARG A 556 11.43 22.21 2.54
N ALA A 557 11.67 21.03 3.11
CA ALA A 557 11.15 20.66 4.42
C ALA A 557 11.70 21.55 5.54
N ILE A 558 13.02 21.84 5.54
CA ILE A 558 13.66 22.73 6.52
C ILE A 558 13.12 24.16 6.39
N PHE A 559 13.03 24.70 5.17
CA PHE A 559 12.47 26.04 4.93
C PHE A 559 11.01 26.14 5.38
N TYR A 560 10.22 25.10 5.09
CA TYR A 560 8.84 25.02 5.54
C TYR A 560 8.72 25.06 7.07
N MET A 561 9.50 24.24 7.79
CA MET A 561 9.48 24.21 9.25
C MET A 561 9.86 25.55 9.86
N ALA A 562 10.88 26.22 9.30
CA ALA A 562 11.30 27.55 9.71
C ALA A 562 10.16 28.56 9.64
N VAL A 563 9.38 28.57 8.55
CA VAL A 563 8.29 29.56 8.37
C VAL A 563 7.04 29.16 9.14
N LYS A 564 6.59 27.91 9.03
CA LYS A 564 5.33 27.43 9.62
C LYS A 564 5.31 27.62 11.13
N TRP A 565 6.35 27.15 11.80
CA TRP A 565 6.35 26.99 13.25
C TRP A 565 6.96 28.16 14.00
N ASN A 566 7.45 29.19 13.29
CA ASN A 566 8.04 30.37 13.92
C ASN A 566 7.11 31.02 14.96
N GLY A 567 7.63 31.25 16.17
CA GLY A 567 6.88 31.76 17.32
C GLY A 567 6.33 30.67 18.24
N THR A 568 6.28 29.41 17.81
CA THR A 568 5.95 28.27 18.67
C THR A 568 7.19 27.88 19.48
N GLY A 569 7.15 28.09 20.80
CA GLY A 569 8.29 27.83 21.70
C GLY A 569 9.47 28.81 21.57
N GLY A 570 9.58 29.54 20.46
CA GLY A 570 10.66 30.51 20.23
C GLY A 570 10.80 30.88 18.76
N SER A 571 11.97 31.42 18.40
CA SER A 571 12.33 31.68 17.00
C SER A 571 12.73 30.39 16.30
N TRP A 572 12.32 30.24 15.04
CA TRP A 572 12.67 29.11 14.17
C TRP A 572 13.64 29.53 13.05
N GLU A 573 14.48 30.53 13.34
CA GLU A 573 15.70 30.83 12.56
C GLU A 573 16.57 29.58 12.44
N LEU A 574 17.30 29.44 11.33
CA LEU A 574 18.27 28.36 11.19
C LEU A 574 19.29 28.42 12.35
N PRO A 575 19.46 27.33 13.10
CA PRO A 575 20.29 27.35 14.30
C PRO A 575 21.75 27.64 13.97
N ASN A 576 22.36 28.56 14.72
CA ASN A 576 23.79 28.85 14.67
C ASN A 576 24.29 29.39 16.03
N PRO A 577 25.05 28.60 16.81
CA PRO A 577 25.46 27.21 16.55
C PRO A 577 24.30 26.21 16.65
N ILE A 578 24.46 25.00 16.07
CA ILE A 578 23.53 23.88 16.26
C ILE A 578 23.41 23.50 17.75
N ASP A 579 24.54 23.22 18.40
CA ASP A 579 24.58 22.91 19.84
C ASP A 579 25.99 23.18 20.43
N PHE A 580 26.23 22.72 21.66
CA PHE A 580 27.52 22.90 22.34
C PHE A 580 28.69 22.14 21.68
N ILE A 581 28.40 21.02 21.01
CA ILE A 581 29.36 20.15 20.31
C ILE A 581 29.52 20.60 18.85
N VAL A 582 28.42 20.90 18.18
CA VAL A 582 28.36 21.37 16.79
C VAL A 582 28.28 22.90 16.80
N GLN A 583 29.44 23.55 16.93
CA GLN A 583 29.59 25.00 17.12
C GLN A 583 29.54 25.83 15.82
N TYR A 584 28.74 25.38 14.85
CA TYR A 584 28.45 26.06 13.59
C TYR A 584 26.98 25.81 13.26
N GLY A 585 26.41 26.59 12.34
CA GLY A 585 25.00 26.49 11.98
C GLY A 585 24.71 25.72 10.70
N GLN A 586 23.42 25.57 10.39
CA GLN A 586 22.97 25.17 9.07
C GLN A 586 23.17 26.33 8.08
N ASP A 587 23.91 26.07 7.01
CA ASP A 587 24.16 27.05 5.95
C ASP A 587 22.90 27.18 5.06
N GLN A 588 22.31 28.38 5.00
CA GLN A 588 21.13 28.61 4.16
C GLN A 588 21.46 28.56 2.67
N ASP A 589 22.68 28.93 2.28
CA ASP A 589 23.08 29.04 0.87
C ASP A 589 23.17 27.66 0.23
N VAL A 590 23.65 26.67 1.00
CA VAL A 590 23.68 25.26 0.57
C VAL A 590 22.26 24.71 0.38
N LEU A 591 21.34 25.01 1.31
CA LEU A 591 19.95 24.58 1.17
C LEU A 591 19.27 25.26 -0.03
N LYS A 592 19.52 26.55 -0.26
CA LYS A 592 19.00 27.28 -1.43
C LYS A 592 19.59 26.71 -2.72
N GLN A 593 20.89 26.39 -2.73
CA GLN A 593 21.53 25.74 -3.87
C GLN A 593 20.87 24.39 -4.18
N TRP A 594 20.67 23.54 -3.18
CA TRP A 594 20.05 22.22 -3.33
C TRP A 594 18.61 22.30 -3.82
N HIS A 595 17.82 23.23 -3.29
CA HIS A 595 16.46 23.51 -3.75
C HIS A 595 16.37 23.77 -5.26
N TRP A 596 17.38 24.42 -5.85
CA TRP A 596 17.45 24.68 -7.30
C TRP A 596 18.07 23.56 -8.12
N GLN A 597 18.96 22.76 -7.53
CA GLN A 597 19.59 21.62 -8.19
C GLN A 597 18.66 20.41 -8.27
N ASP A 598 17.73 20.31 -7.32
CA ASP A 598 16.76 19.24 -7.17
C ASP A 598 15.36 19.87 -7.03
N PRO A 599 14.77 20.37 -8.14
CA PRO A 599 13.44 20.96 -8.12
C PRO A 599 12.37 19.91 -7.79
N PRO A 600 11.17 20.33 -7.35
CA PRO A 600 10.10 19.40 -7.02
C PRO A 600 9.79 18.40 -8.13
N ASP A 601 9.83 17.12 -7.77
CA ASP A 601 9.50 16.03 -8.68
C ASP A 601 8.04 15.55 -8.51
N ALA A 602 7.62 14.63 -9.37
CA ALA A 602 6.26 14.09 -9.36
C ALA A 602 5.87 13.44 -8.02
N TRP A 603 6.85 12.86 -7.30
CA TRP A 603 6.60 12.22 -6.01
C TRP A 603 6.44 13.26 -4.91
N GLU A 604 7.28 14.29 -4.87
CA GLU A 604 7.19 15.36 -3.88
C GLU A 604 5.91 16.19 -4.05
N ILE A 605 5.49 16.47 -5.28
CA ILE A 605 4.22 17.17 -5.53
C ILE A 605 3.03 16.34 -5.05
N ALA A 606 2.99 15.05 -5.41
CA ALA A 606 1.95 14.13 -4.93
C ALA A 606 1.96 13.99 -3.40
N ARG A 607 3.15 14.01 -2.78
CA ARG A 607 3.31 13.98 -1.33
C ARG A 607 2.74 15.24 -0.69
N ASN A 608 2.99 16.41 -1.27
CA ASN A 608 2.49 17.69 -0.77
C ASN A 608 0.95 17.72 -0.80
N ASP A 609 0.34 17.27 -1.91
CA ASP A 609 -1.11 17.14 -2.04
C ASP A 609 -1.69 16.10 -1.07
N PHE A 610 -1.00 14.96 -0.88
CA PHE A 610 -1.42 13.94 0.07
C PHE A 610 -1.42 14.47 1.51
N ILE A 611 -0.34 15.16 1.92
CA ILE A 611 -0.25 15.74 3.27
C ILE A 611 -1.30 16.82 3.47
N GLU A 612 -1.61 17.65 2.47
CA GLU A 612 -2.72 18.59 2.57
C GLU A 612 -4.05 17.86 2.86
N SER A 613 -4.28 16.72 2.21
CA SER A 613 -5.50 15.95 2.44
C SER A 613 -5.61 15.36 3.85
N GLU A 614 -4.48 15.20 4.55
CA GLU A 614 -4.43 14.61 5.90
C GLU A 614 -4.25 15.67 7.01
N GLN A 615 -3.64 16.83 6.70
CA GLN A 615 -3.28 17.87 7.69
C GLN A 615 -3.79 19.29 7.34
N GLY A 616 -4.38 19.50 6.17
CA GLY A 616 -4.96 20.79 5.74
C GLY A 616 -3.94 21.86 5.33
N ASN A 617 -2.65 21.57 5.39
CA ASN A 617 -1.56 22.49 5.07
C ASN A 617 -0.62 21.98 3.97
N ARG A 618 -0.06 22.93 3.22
CA ARG A 618 0.86 22.69 2.10
C ARG A 618 2.24 23.27 2.36
N ASN A 619 3.27 22.60 1.88
CA ASN A 619 4.61 23.16 1.81
C ASN A 619 4.70 24.12 0.60
N PRO A 620 4.79 25.45 0.83
CA PRO A 620 4.75 26.43 -0.24
C PRO A 620 6.00 26.44 -1.11
N PHE A 621 7.11 25.86 -0.63
CA PHE A 621 8.35 25.80 -1.39
C PHE A 621 8.37 24.65 -2.39
N VAL A 622 7.45 23.67 -2.25
CA VAL A 622 7.13 22.67 -3.28
C VAL A 622 6.26 23.31 -4.37
N ASP A 623 5.23 24.06 -3.96
CA ASP A 623 4.28 24.68 -4.89
C ASP A 623 4.82 25.93 -5.59
N SER A 624 5.84 26.58 -5.02
CA SER A 624 6.44 27.81 -5.54
C SER A 624 7.93 27.90 -5.19
N VAL A 625 8.76 27.34 -6.06
CA VAL A 625 10.23 27.31 -5.89
C VAL A 625 10.85 28.70 -5.71
N ASN A 626 10.26 29.75 -6.30
CA ASN A 626 10.77 31.12 -6.20
C ASN A 626 10.61 31.75 -4.81
N TRP A 627 9.70 31.24 -3.97
CA TRP A 627 9.35 31.89 -2.71
C TRP A 627 10.46 31.84 -1.66
N VAL A 628 11.38 30.87 -1.79
CA VAL A 628 12.61 30.79 -0.99
C VAL A 628 13.47 32.05 -1.14
N CYS A 629 13.41 32.75 -2.27
CA CYS A 629 14.22 33.95 -2.54
C CYS A 629 13.79 35.20 -1.78
N TYR A 630 12.58 35.21 -1.21
CA TYR A 630 12.04 36.37 -0.49
C TYR A 630 12.27 36.28 1.02
N ILE A 631 12.99 35.26 1.48
CA ILE A 631 13.16 34.96 2.91
C ILE A 631 14.66 34.74 3.20
N ASP A 632 15.16 35.46 4.20
CA ASP A 632 16.42 35.16 4.86
C ASP A 632 16.10 34.16 5.98
N PHE A 633 16.58 32.92 5.89
CA PHE A 633 16.26 31.89 6.89
C PHE A 633 17.17 31.92 8.12
N GLU A 634 18.31 32.64 8.05
CA GLU A 634 19.19 32.84 9.21
C GLU A 634 18.61 33.88 10.17
N THR A 635 17.89 34.88 9.67
CA THR A 635 17.23 35.91 10.47
C THR A 635 15.71 35.80 10.48
N LEU A 636 15.18 34.91 9.64
CA LEU A 636 13.75 34.70 9.37
C LEU A 636 13.01 36.02 9.03
N THR A 637 13.58 36.78 8.10
CA THR A 637 13.05 38.08 7.67
C THR A 637 12.74 38.13 6.17
N TYR A 638 11.80 39.01 5.79
CA TYR A 638 11.49 39.27 4.38
C TYR A 638 12.62 40.05 3.70
N ILE A 639 13.05 39.55 2.54
CA ILE A 639 14.03 40.20 1.67
C ILE A 639 13.28 40.78 0.46
N GLY A 640 13.02 42.10 0.47
CA GLY A 640 12.29 42.80 -0.59
C GLY A 640 13.11 43.18 -1.83
N GLU A 641 14.44 43.05 -1.76
CA GLU A 641 15.36 43.17 -2.90
C GLU A 641 16.14 41.87 -2.99
N GLN A 642 16.10 41.15 -4.13
CA GLN A 642 16.85 39.91 -4.32
C GLN A 642 18.35 40.14 -4.10
N THR A 643 18.82 39.97 -2.87
CA THR A 643 20.24 40.00 -2.54
C THR A 643 20.73 38.56 -2.50
N THR A 644 21.67 38.28 -3.38
CA THR A 644 22.57 37.11 -3.40
C THR A 644 22.66 36.41 -2.04
N PRO A 645 22.29 35.13 -1.92
CA PRO A 645 22.11 34.13 -2.97
C PRO A 645 20.65 33.76 -3.25
N CYS A 646 20.15 34.29 -4.37
CA CYS A 646 19.52 33.49 -5.43
C CYS A 646 20.42 33.48 -6.69
N THR A 647 21.75 33.58 -6.49
CA THR A 647 22.79 33.73 -7.53
C THR A 647 23.61 32.49 -7.83
N VAL A 648 23.08 31.29 -7.58
CA VAL A 648 23.31 30.16 -8.52
C VAL A 648 22.32 30.31 -9.67
N THR A 649 22.30 31.47 -10.32
CA THR A 649 21.27 31.79 -11.30
C THR A 649 21.50 31.00 -12.60
N PRO A 650 20.40 30.59 -13.27
CA PRO A 650 19.63 31.67 -13.87
C PRO A 650 18.11 31.58 -13.95
N ASP A 651 17.52 32.58 -13.31
CA ASP A 651 16.37 33.36 -13.72
C ASP A 651 16.14 33.45 -15.24
N GLY A 652 14.86 33.30 -15.58
CA GLY A 652 14.14 34.35 -16.31
C GLY A 652 13.55 33.99 -17.67
N ILE A 653 13.19 32.73 -17.93
CA ILE A 653 12.23 32.45 -19.02
C ILE A 653 11.19 31.37 -18.71
N GLU A 654 11.40 30.56 -17.66
CA GLU A 654 10.43 29.54 -17.24
C GLU A 654 9.09 30.16 -16.81
N GLU A 655 9.11 31.35 -16.21
CA GLU A 655 7.88 32.05 -15.84
C GLU A 655 7.09 32.60 -17.05
N GLN A 656 7.75 32.75 -18.21
CA GLN A 656 7.09 33.11 -19.47
C GLN A 656 6.71 31.89 -20.32
N LEU A 657 7.08 30.68 -19.90
CA LEU A 657 6.74 29.45 -20.59
C LEU A 657 5.51 28.84 -19.89
N ALA A 658 4.39 28.73 -20.61
CA ALA A 658 3.15 28.14 -20.08
C ALA A 658 3.22 26.61 -20.05
N GLY A 659 4.26 26.05 -19.42
CA GLY A 659 4.40 24.62 -19.12
C GLY A 659 5.02 23.74 -20.21
N ASP A 660 5.23 24.22 -21.45
CA ASP A 660 5.77 23.38 -22.53
C ASP A 660 7.18 23.83 -22.94
N PHE A 661 8.19 23.59 -22.10
CA PHE A 661 9.59 23.71 -22.50
C PHE A 661 10.28 22.34 -22.50
N SER A 662 10.41 21.74 -23.68
CA SER A 662 10.94 20.39 -23.82
C SER A 662 11.76 20.21 -25.09
N ILE A 663 12.61 19.18 -25.10
CA ILE A 663 13.37 18.78 -26.30
C ILE A 663 13.07 17.32 -26.61
N SER A 664 12.65 17.03 -27.84
CA SER A 664 12.25 15.68 -28.24
C SER A 664 12.68 15.32 -29.69
N PRO A 665 13.17 14.11 -29.94
CA PRO A 665 13.48 13.05 -28.96
C PRO A 665 14.71 13.41 -28.11
N ASN A 666 14.75 12.90 -26.88
CA ASN A 666 15.90 12.99 -25.99
C ASN A 666 16.00 11.68 -25.19
N PRO A 667 16.97 10.78 -25.49
CA PRO A 667 18.13 10.97 -26.37
C PRO A 667 17.80 11.16 -27.87
N THR A 668 18.73 11.74 -28.65
CA THR A 668 18.60 12.00 -30.09
C THR A 668 19.80 11.46 -30.87
N ASP A 669 19.61 11.08 -32.13
CA ASP A 669 20.66 10.63 -33.08
C ASP A 669 21.18 11.77 -33.99
N GLY A 670 20.98 13.03 -33.58
CA GLY A 670 21.49 14.21 -34.29
C GLY A 670 20.46 15.23 -34.74
N VAL A 671 19.16 14.99 -34.53
CA VAL A 671 18.11 15.99 -34.78
C VAL A 671 17.08 15.97 -33.65
N ALA A 672 16.86 17.12 -33.01
CA ALA A 672 15.91 17.25 -31.91
C ALA A 672 15.00 18.47 -32.11
N ALA A 673 13.75 18.36 -31.67
CA ALA A 673 12.79 19.44 -31.70
C ALA A 673 12.71 20.12 -30.33
N LEU A 674 13.02 21.41 -30.30
CA LEU A 674 12.77 22.29 -29.18
C LEU A 674 11.31 22.74 -29.22
N ASN A 675 10.53 22.35 -28.21
CA ASN A 675 9.15 22.79 -28.02
C ASN A 675 9.14 23.87 -26.93
N LEU A 676 8.47 24.98 -27.22
CA LEU A 676 8.34 26.13 -26.32
C LEU A 676 6.92 26.68 -26.40
N ASN A 677 6.34 27.14 -25.29
CA ASN A 677 5.03 27.82 -25.27
C ASN A 677 5.14 29.17 -24.58
N LEU A 678 5.24 30.26 -25.35
CA LEU A 678 5.54 31.60 -24.81
C LEU A 678 4.27 32.38 -24.44
N LYS A 679 4.29 33.07 -23.30
CA LYS A 679 3.25 34.01 -22.88
C LYS A 679 3.29 35.33 -23.68
N ASP A 680 4.48 35.77 -24.10
CA ASP A 680 4.72 36.99 -24.87
C ASP A 680 5.62 36.72 -26.10
N ALA A 681 5.40 37.45 -27.19
CA ALA A 681 6.24 37.35 -28.39
C ALA A 681 7.57 38.08 -28.18
N GLN A 682 8.70 37.42 -28.49
CA GLN A 682 10.04 37.97 -28.28
C GLN A 682 11.10 37.30 -29.17
N GLU A 683 12.29 37.90 -29.26
CA GLU A 683 13.47 37.26 -29.85
C GLU A 683 14.17 36.38 -28.82
N LEU A 684 14.44 35.12 -29.18
CA LEU A 684 15.21 34.17 -28.37
C LEU A 684 16.53 33.81 -29.06
N THR A 685 17.61 33.84 -28.31
CA THR A 685 18.92 33.30 -28.70
C THR A 685 19.07 31.89 -28.14
N ILE A 686 19.17 30.90 -29.03
CA ILE A 686 19.39 29.49 -28.76
C ILE A 686 20.89 29.21 -28.78
N ASN A 687 21.45 28.82 -27.63
CA ASN A 687 22.83 28.40 -27.45
C ASN A 687 22.87 26.89 -27.16
N ILE A 688 23.69 26.14 -27.87
CA ILE A 688 23.99 24.75 -27.53
C ILE A 688 25.37 24.77 -26.88
N VAL A 689 25.50 24.25 -25.66
CA VAL A 689 26.74 24.21 -24.89
C VAL A 689 27.11 22.78 -24.53
N ASP A 690 28.41 22.47 -24.49
CA ASP A 690 28.91 21.19 -24.00
C ASP A 690 28.95 21.15 -22.45
N ILE A 691 29.27 19.99 -21.86
CA ILE A 691 29.36 19.81 -20.39
C ILE A 691 30.39 20.71 -19.70
N THR A 692 31.32 21.31 -20.46
CA THR A 692 32.32 22.24 -19.92
C THR A 692 31.86 23.69 -19.96
N GLY A 693 30.64 23.94 -20.49
CA GLY A 693 30.05 25.26 -20.63
C GLY A 693 30.48 26.00 -21.90
N ARG A 694 31.20 25.36 -22.83
CA ARG A 694 31.61 26.00 -24.09
C ARG A 694 30.46 25.94 -25.10
N ALA A 695 30.11 27.09 -25.67
CA ALA A 695 29.11 27.19 -26.73
C ALA A 695 29.61 26.54 -28.03
N VAL A 696 28.89 25.53 -28.51
CA VAL A 696 29.15 24.82 -29.77
C VAL A 696 28.27 25.31 -30.92
N SER A 697 27.14 25.96 -30.64
CA SER A 697 26.30 26.63 -31.65
C SER A 697 25.45 27.73 -31.00
N THR A 698 25.25 28.86 -31.68
CA THR A 698 24.44 29.99 -31.22
C THR A 698 23.60 30.54 -32.38
N ARG A 699 22.28 30.74 -32.17
CA ARG A 699 21.36 31.25 -33.20
C ARG A 699 20.24 32.10 -32.56
N ALA A 700 19.91 33.25 -33.11
CA ALA A 700 18.78 34.08 -32.66
C ALA A 700 17.56 33.93 -33.59
N LYS A 701 16.35 33.91 -33.02
CA LYS A 701 15.09 33.78 -33.76
C LYS A 701 13.92 34.44 -33.01
N ASN A 702 13.03 35.07 -33.76
CA ASN A 702 11.79 35.63 -33.22
C ASN A 702 10.70 34.56 -33.07
N PHE A 703 10.06 34.51 -31.91
CA PHE A 703 8.96 33.60 -31.59
C PHE A 703 7.70 34.38 -31.20
N ASN A 704 6.54 33.88 -31.63
CA ASN A 704 5.25 34.49 -31.29
C ASN A 704 4.69 33.89 -29.98
N VAL A 705 3.67 34.53 -29.42
CA VAL A 705 2.86 33.99 -28.30
C VAL A 705 2.27 32.63 -28.67
N GLY A 706 2.26 31.69 -27.72
CA GLY A 706 1.74 30.33 -27.84
C GLY A 706 2.80 29.28 -28.18
N THR A 707 2.36 28.07 -28.48
CA THR A 707 3.25 26.93 -28.76
C THR A 707 4.01 27.11 -30.08
N SER A 708 5.32 26.91 -30.02
CA SER A 708 6.26 26.95 -31.14
C SER A 708 7.17 25.72 -31.09
N ARG A 709 7.57 25.26 -32.28
CA ARG A 709 8.47 24.10 -32.44
C ARG A 709 9.63 24.48 -33.33
N GLU A 710 10.85 24.35 -32.82
CA GLU A 710 12.08 24.62 -33.57
C GLU A 710 12.95 23.37 -33.71
N MET A 711 13.38 23.07 -34.92
CA MET A 711 14.26 21.93 -35.18
C MET A 711 15.73 22.32 -34.99
N LEU A 712 16.43 21.56 -34.14
CA LEU A 712 17.85 21.67 -33.88
C LEU A 712 18.58 20.52 -34.59
N ASP A 713 19.51 20.88 -35.47
CA ASP A 713 20.42 19.96 -36.13
C ASP A 713 21.73 19.87 -35.32
N LEU A 714 21.92 18.72 -34.68
CA LEU A 714 23.05 18.36 -33.82
C LEU A 714 23.97 17.32 -34.49
N SER A 715 23.70 16.94 -35.74
CA SER A 715 24.39 15.83 -36.44
C SER A 715 25.90 16.03 -36.63
N ASN A 716 26.40 17.25 -36.45
CA ASN A 716 27.82 17.59 -36.56
C ASN A 716 28.56 17.62 -35.20
N LEU A 717 27.90 17.23 -34.11
CA LEU A 717 28.48 17.18 -32.76
C LEU A 717 28.81 15.72 -32.38
N ASP A 718 29.85 15.52 -31.56
CA ASP A 718 30.20 14.19 -31.05
C ASP A 718 29.17 13.70 -30.03
N ALA A 719 28.94 12.39 -29.94
CA ALA A 719 28.05 11.78 -28.94
C ALA A 719 28.42 12.23 -27.51
N GLY A 720 27.42 12.60 -26.72
CA GLY A 720 27.63 13.19 -25.40
C GLY A 720 26.44 13.98 -24.87
N ILE A 721 26.63 14.61 -23.70
CA ILE A 721 25.62 15.45 -23.05
C ILE A 721 25.87 16.91 -23.47
N TYR A 722 24.81 17.57 -23.92
CA TYR A 722 24.80 19.00 -24.22
C TYR A 722 23.67 19.67 -23.46
N HIS A 723 23.74 20.99 -23.31
CA HIS A 723 22.62 21.79 -22.83
C HIS A 723 22.19 22.76 -23.93
N VAL A 724 20.88 22.80 -24.19
CA VAL A 724 20.25 23.81 -25.04
C VAL A 724 19.78 24.94 -24.15
N VAL A 725 20.49 26.06 -24.19
CA VAL A 725 20.25 27.26 -23.39
C VAL A 725 19.53 28.31 -24.24
N LEU A 726 18.36 28.77 -23.82
CA LEU A 726 17.65 29.88 -24.46
C LEU A 726 17.89 31.17 -23.71
N HIS A 727 18.12 32.27 -24.42
CA HIS A 727 18.26 33.62 -23.86
C HIS A 727 17.22 34.52 -24.52
N GLY A 728 16.28 35.07 -23.76
CA GLY A 728 15.30 36.06 -24.20
C GLY A 728 15.59 37.45 -23.66
N GLU A 729 14.68 38.39 -23.88
CA GLU A 729 14.80 39.77 -23.40
C GLU A 729 14.78 39.87 -21.86
N ASN A 730 14.15 38.90 -21.19
CA ASN A 730 13.92 38.91 -19.74
C ASN A 730 14.60 37.76 -18.96
N GLY A 731 15.47 36.95 -19.60
CA GLY A 731 16.29 35.94 -18.92
C GLY A 731 16.65 34.71 -19.74
N ARG A 732 17.06 33.61 -19.07
CA ARG A 732 17.52 32.37 -19.75
C ARG A 732 16.97 31.09 -19.09
N THR A 733 16.87 30.00 -19.86
CA THR A 733 16.58 28.62 -19.36
C THR A 733 17.48 27.64 -20.10
N ALA A 734 17.60 26.40 -19.62
CA ALA A 734 18.35 25.34 -20.28
C ALA A 734 17.64 23.98 -20.20
N LEU A 735 17.76 23.19 -21.26
CA LEU A 735 17.38 21.77 -21.27
C LEU A 735 18.62 20.92 -21.52
N LYS A 736 18.73 19.82 -20.77
CA LYS A 736 19.70 18.76 -21.06
C LYS A 736 19.26 17.99 -22.30
N VAL A 737 20.18 17.77 -23.25
CA VAL A 737 19.99 16.89 -24.41
C VAL A 737 21.14 15.86 -24.47
N VAL A 738 20.78 14.61 -24.70
CA VAL A 738 21.72 13.49 -24.83
C VAL A 738 21.80 13.10 -26.31
N LEU A 739 22.98 13.26 -26.91
CA LEU A 739 23.27 12.88 -28.29
C LEU A 739 23.97 11.51 -28.29
N GLN A 740 23.42 10.53 -29.05
CA GLN A 740 23.95 9.17 -29.14
C GLN A 740 24.76 8.92 -30.41
#